data_AF-H0SST3-F1
#
_entry.id   AF-H0SST3-F1
#
_cell.length_a   1.000
_cell.length_b   1.000
_cell.length_c   1.000
_cell.angle_alpha   90.00
_cell.angle_beta   90.00
_cell.angle_gamma   90.00
#
_symmetry.space_group_name_H-M   'P 1'
#
loop_
_entity.id
_entity.type
_entity.pdbx_description
1 polymer ?
#
loop_
_entity_poly.entity_id
_entity_poly.type
_entity_poly.pdbx_seq_one_letter_code
_entity_poly.pdbx_strand_id
1 'polypeptide(L)'
;MTHRQRFTCDDVTPTSEAPAQPPREIPDDIFSTAEIPYPSERPLNVYAFDPSLGKFVGNQMVTHVRYESLQPGPIGERFAVIDYDGSQKTFYKPVDLDDPKLLMTHGLPPSEADPRFHQQMVYAVASETLQRFEFALGRRVRWRTRLDRSHPPAPRGASRRLSLFPHAMCEANAFYSPDAHGILFGYFKASRTNPGRNLPGQTVFTCLSHDIIVHETTHAIVDGIREHFMEPTNVDVAAFHEAFADLAALFLHFSHKEVLVDTLQKTGGKLFEYKLKGDAELAPGGTPAIQSQLSTENPLIALATQFGEAAGRQSSLRSALMTPATPDGAKDIATKIEPHERGSILVAAVFDAYFTVYGRRTFDLFRIFRAGGGSVDKADLPAPLANRLAMEASRTAEEFFSLCARALDYCPPVDITFGDFLRALLTAHLDYTPDDPDRIRDALMQAFRLRGIVAENATAFSEDALFWPKVVRGSLRVPGLTFGDPNGLTKEEKDHNGDVLRAFAVTHADKLGFDAKAGKIEAPSFHPMFSTGKDGKLYVSMVVELVQTVRVPFGLGIPGTFPLRNGVTLLIAQDPPDHDKRPEPRVRFVIPKLYRPEREERVRNFYIASGRATTQPTGHDDDKRFRLDFALLHAGV
;
A
#
# COMPACT_ATOMS: atom_id res chain seq x y z
N MET A 1 -24.39 78.23 -7.45
CA MET A 1 -24.33 76.76 -7.32
C MET A 1 -23.04 76.41 -6.59
N THR A 2 -23.21 75.73 -5.47
CA THR A 2 -22.29 75.50 -4.35
C THR A 2 -21.17 74.50 -4.66
N HIS A 3 -19.92 74.94 -4.55
CA HIS A 3 -18.76 74.06 -4.38
C HIS A 3 -18.71 73.57 -2.92
N ARG A 4 -18.81 72.25 -2.73
CA ARG A 4 -18.67 71.58 -1.42
C ARG A 4 -17.24 71.75 -0.89
N GLN A 5 -17.11 72.43 0.25
CA GLN A 5 -15.89 72.47 1.05
C GLN A 5 -15.59 71.07 1.61
N ARG A 6 -14.35 70.63 1.42
CA ARG A 6 -13.76 69.45 2.07
C ARG A 6 -13.52 69.81 3.53
N PHE A 7 -14.06 69.01 4.45
CA PHE A 7 -13.75 69.12 5.86
C PHE A 7 -12.31 68.67 6.09
N THR A 8 -11.47 69.60 6.53
CA THR A 8 -10.16 69.35 7.13
C THR A 8 -10.38 69.01 8.60
N CYS A 9 -9.85 67.88 9.07
CA CYS A 9 -9.79 67.61 10.50
C CYS A 9 -8.84 68.61 11.15
N ASP A 10 -9.32 69.27 12.19
CA ASP A 10 -8.55 70.24 12.98
C ASP A 10 -7.38 69.54 13.69
N ASP A 11 -6.17 70.05 13.48
CA ASP A 11 -5.00 69.66 14.28
C ASP A 11 -5.21 70.20 15.71
N VAL A 12 -5.54 69.29 16.62
CA VAL A 12 -5.61 69.57 18.06
C VAL A 12 -4.18 69.70 18.59
N THR A 13 -3.71 70.93 18.81
CA THR A 13 -2.51 71.19 19.60
C THR A 13 -2.74 70.75 21.06
N PRO A 14 -1.91 69.86 21.64
CA PRO A 14 -2.09 69.43 23.02
C PRO A 14 -1.62 70.52 23.99
N THR A 15 -2.55 71.02 24.80
CA THR A 15 -2.28 71.83 25.99
C THR A 15 -1.83 70.94 27.15
N SER A 16 -0.70 71.31 27.77
CA SER A 16 -0.27 71.05 29.16
C SER A 16 -0.35 69.62 29.70
N GLU A 17 0.82 69.02 29.89
CA GLU A 17 1.07 67.73 30.56
C GLU A 17 0.36 67.61 31.93
N ALA A 18 -0.54 66.63 32.03
CA ALA A 18 -0.86 65.96 33.28
C ALA A 18 0.06 64.73 33.43
N PRO A 19 0.48 64.34 34.66
CA PRO A 19 1.42 63.25 34.83
C PRO A 19 0.86 61.95 34.27
N ALA A 20 1.62 61.35 33.35
CA ALA A 20 1.28 60.10 32.68
C ALA A 20 1.07 58.99 33.73
N GLN A 21 -0.16 58.46 33.79
CA GLN A 21 -0.38 57.15 34.40
C GLN A 21 0.49 56.14 33.65
N PRO A 22 1.16 55.20 34.35
CA PRO A 22 1.92 54.16 33.68
C PRO A 22 1.00 53.45 32.68
N PRO A 23 1.48 53.11 31.47
CA PRO A 23 0.66 52.43 30.49
C PRO A 23 0.08 51.18 31.17
N ARG A 24 -1.26 51.11 31.24
CA ARG A 24 -1.92 49.85 31.56
C ARG A 24 -1.36 48.84 30.57
N GLU A 25 -0.65 47.82 31.07
CA GLU A 25 -0.29 46.65 30.27
C GLU A 25 -1.56 46.20 29.57
N ILE A 26 -1.60 46.37 28.25
CA ILE A 26 -2.65 45.80 27.42
C ILE A 26 -2.46 44.29 27.63
N PRO A 27 -3.46 43.57 28.19
CA PRO A 27 -3.35 42.13 28.35
C PRO A 27 -2.97 41.55 26.99
N ASP A 28 -2.00 40.63 26.96
CA ASP A 28 -1.65 39.92 25.73
C ASP A 28 -2.94 39.43 25.08
N ASP A 29 -3.23 39.94 23.87
CA ASP A 29 -4.39 39.50 23.12
C ASP A 29 -4.10 38.09 22.62
N ILE A 30 -4.50 37.11 23.43
CA ILE A 30 -4.36 35.69 23.13
C ILE A 30 -5.32 35.22 22.03
N PHE A 31 -6.15 36.12 21.46
CA PHE A 31 -7.16 35.80 20.45
C PHE A 31 -6.74 36.31 19.06
N SER A 32 -6.11 35.44 18.27
CA SER A 32 -5.91 35.70 16.84
C SER A 32 -7.16 35.25 16.06
N THR A 33 -8.10 36.17 15.82
CA THR A 33 -9.28 35.91 14.97
C THR A 33 -8.97 36.03 13.47
N ALA A 34 -7.72 36.36 13.10
CA ALA A 34 -7.31 36.69 11.74
C ALA A 34 -6.21 35.78 11.16
N GLU A 35 -5.72 34.79 11.90
CA GLU A 35 -4.70 33.86 11.39
C GLU A 35 -5.33 32.84 10.44
N ILE A 36 -4.83 32.79 9.21
CA ILE A 36 -5.25 31.81 8.20
C ILE A 36 -4.61 30.47 8.59
N PRO A 37 -5.40 29.39 8.81
CA PRO A 37 -4.84 28.11 9.18
C PRO A 37 -3.98 27.55 8.04
N TYR A 38 -2.92 26.83 8.39
CA TYR A 38 -2.16 26.06 7.42
C TYR A 38 -3.08 25.02 6.76
N PRO A 39 -3.01 24.85 5.42
CA PRO A 39 -3.76 23.80 4.75
C PRO A 39 -3.29 22.43 5.24
N SER A 40 -4.21 21.48 5.34
CA SER A 40 -3.89 20.09 5.68
C SER A 40 -3.30 19.32 4.50
N GLU A 41 -3.63 19.75 3.27
CA GLU A 41 -3.34 19.03 2.03
C GLU A 41 -2.86 19.98 0.92
N ARG A 42 -2.10 19.41 -0.01
CA ARG A 42 -1.62 20.02 -1.26
C ARG A 42 -2.19 19.23 -2.44
N PRO A 43 -3.00 19.86 -3.30
CA PRO A 43 -3.44 19.23 -4.55
C PRO A 43 -2.30 19.20 -5.58
N LEU A 44 -2.10 18.06 -6.24
CA LEU A 44 -1.11 17.87 -7.30
C LEU A 44 -1.72 17.13 -8.49
N ASN A 45 -1.50 17.64 -9.71
CA ASN A 45 -1.91 16.96 -10.92
C ASN A 45 -1.07 15.70 -11.15
N VAL A 46 -1.72 14.60 -11.54
CA VAL A 46 -1.12 13.30 -11.85
C VAL A 46 -1.84 12.64 -13.04
N TYR A 47 -1.22 11.61 -13.62
CA TYR A 47 -1.95 10.68 -14.50
C TYR A 47 -2.72 9.66 -13.66
N ALA A 48 -3.91 9.27 -14.13
CA ALA A 48 -4.71 8.26 -13.46
C ALA A 48 -4.22 6.83 -13.69
N PHE A 49 -3.67 6.60 -14.87
CA PHE A 49 -3.12 5.32 -15.27
C PHE A 49 -1.78 5.59 -15.97
N ASP A 50 -1.69 5.29 -17.27
CA ASP A 50 -0.54 5.53 -18.11
C ASP A 50 -0.81 6.67 -19.13
N PRO A 51 0.20 7.48 -19.48
CA PRO A 51 0.04 8.59 -20.42
C PRO A 51 -0.52 8.20 -21.78
N SER A 52 -0.28 6.97 -22.25
CA SER A 52 -0.67 6.52 -23.60
C SER A 52 -2.17 6.18 -23.73
N LEU A 53 -2.94 6.19 -22.63
CA LEU A 53 -4.41 6.33 -22.68
C LEU A 53 -4.83 7.72 -23.20
N GLY A 54 -3.92 8.68 -23.25
CA GLY A 54 -4.15 10.03 -23.78
C GLY A 54 -5.10 10.84 -22.89
N LYS A 55 -5.85 11.74 -23.51
CA LYS A 55 -6.92 12.53 -22.84
C LYS A 55 -8.26 11.79 -22.78
N PHE A 56 -8.22 10.46 -22.62
CA PHE A 56 -9.45 9.74 -22.29
C PHE A 56 -10.06 10.36 -21.03
N VAL A 57 -11.39 10.37 -20.93
CA VAL A 57 -12.10 10.99 -19.81
C VAL A 57 -11.54 10.44 -18.49
N GLY A 58 -11.05 11.34 -17.63
CA GLY A 58 -10.52 11.00 -16.31
C GLY A 58 -9.07 10.49 -16.23
N ASN A 59 -8.27 10.45 -17.31
CA ASN A 59 -6.86 10.04 -17.21
C ASN A 59 -5.92 11.12 -16.63
N GLN A 60 -6.41 12.36 -16.47
CA GLN A 60 -5.72 13.41 -15.73
C GLN A 60 -6.53 13.68 -14.47
N MET A 61 -5.89 13.63 -13.31
CA MET A 61 -6.56 13.88 -12.03
C MET A 61 -5.73 14.75 -11.11
N VAL A 62 -6.35 15.14 -9.99
CA VAL A 62 -5.69 15.81 -8.87
C VAL A 62 -5.67 14.88 -7.67
N THR A 63 -4.48 14.48 -7.23
CA THR A 63 -4.30 13.81 -5.94
C THR A 63 -4.07 14.83 -4.84
N HIS A 64 -4.48 14.51 -3.62
CA HIS A 64 -4.33 15.38 -2.45
C HIS A 64 -3.32 14.74 -1.50
N VAL A 65 -2.16 15.37 -1.35
CA VAL A 65 -1.10 14.89 -0.45
C VAL A 65 -1.03 15.75 0.79
N ARG A 66 -0.66 15.18 1.95
CA ARG A 66 -0.46 15.96 3.17
C ARG A 66 0.44 17.16 2.90
N TYR A 67 0.00 18.34 3.33
CA TYR A 67 0.78 19.55 3.18
C TYR A 67 2.02 19.50 4.08
N GLU A 68 3.18 19.75 3.48
CA GLU A 68 4.45 20.01 4.13
C GLU A 68 5.23 21.03 3.30
N SER A 69 6.18 21.75 3.86
CA SER A 69 7.09 22.59 3.07
C SER A 69 8.14 21.71 2.39
N LEU A 70 8.38 21.96 1.11
CA LEU A 70 9.20 21.11 0.24
C LEU A 70 10.40 21.87 -0.31
N GLN A 71 11.55 21.21 -0.35
CA GLN A 71 12.68 21.71 -1.15
C GLN A 71 12.53 21.27 -2.61
N PRO A 72 13.14 21.99 -3.58
CA PRO A 72 13.11 21.59 -4.99
C PRO A 72 13.60 20.16 -5.23
N GLY A 73 12.95 19.45 -6.15
CA GLY A 73 13.16 18.02 -6.38
C GLY A 73 12.42 17.23 -5.29
N PRO A 74 11.09 17.42 -5.21
CA PRO A 74 10.33 17.57 -3.97
C PRO A 74 10.90 16.72 -2.84
N ILE A 75 11.56 17.40 -1.91
CA ILE A 75 12.18 16.78 -0.74
C ILE A 75 11.35 17.14 0.48
N GLY A 76 10.60 16.16 0.98
CA GLY A 76 9.75 16.26 2.16
C GLY A 76 10.30 15.51 3.37
N GLU A 77 9.44 15.23 4.34
CA GLU A 77 9.75 14.45 5.53
C GLU A 77 9.97 12.97 5.18
N ARG A 78 9.17 12.45 4.24
CA ARG A 78 9.02 11.01 3.97
C ARG A 78 9.70 10.54 2.69
N PHE A 79 9.74 11.38 1.67
CA PHE A 79 10.30 11.09 0.35
C PHE A 79 11.28 12.19 -0.08
N ALA A 80 12.24 11.80 -0.91
CA ALA A 80 13.12 12.72 -1.61
C ALA A 80 13.21 12.32 -3.09
N VAL A 81 12.82 13.21 -4.00
CA VAL A 81 12.95 12.94 -5.43
C VAL A 81 14.30 13.38 -5.93
N ILE A 82 15.14 12.42 -6.30
CA ILE A 82 16.50 12.64 -6.78
C ILE A 82 16.55 12.26 -8.25
N ASP A 83 16.39 13.26 -9.12
CA ASP A 83 16.28 13.03 -10.56
C ASP A 83 17.65 12.98 -11.25
N TYR A 84 18.42 11.94 -10.91
CA TYR A 84 19.69 11.59 -11.55
C TYR A 84 19.50 10.47 -12.57
N ASP A 85 19.89 10.73 -13.81
CA ASP A 85 19.89 9.74 -14.88
C ASP A 85 21.19 8.93 -14.84
N GLY A 86 21.13 7.68 -14.40
CA GLY A 86 22.29 6.80 -14.33
C GLY A 86 22.90 6.48 -15.70
N SER A 87 22.08 6.51 -16.76
CA SER A 87 22.51 6.17 -18.12
C SER A 87 23.15 7.38 -18.82
N GLN A 88 22.58 8.57 -18.63
CA GLN A 88 23.09 9.82 -19.19
C GLN A 88 24.08 10.54 -18.28
N LYS A 89 24.22 10.10 -17.03
CA LYS A 89 25.08 10.68 -15.98
C LYS A 89 24.82 12.17 -15.76
N THR A 90 23.54 12.56 -15.70
CA THR A 90 23.12 13.95 -15.57
C THR A 90 21.99 14.12 -14.55
N PHE A 91 21.88 15.31 -13.97
CA PHE A 91 20.74 15.70 -13.14
C PHE A 91 19.75 16.51 -13.97
N TYR A 92 18.47 16.18 -13.88
CA TYR A 92 17.41 17.01 -14.43
C TYR A 92 17.10 18.19 -13.51
N LYS A 93 16.51 19.25 -14.07
CA LYS A 93 16.13 20.44 -13.29
C LYS A 93 15.09 20.05 -12.23
N PRO A 94 15.31 20.36 -10.94
CA PRO A 94 14.35 20.04 -9.90
C PRO A 94 13.07 20.89 -10.02
N VAL A 95 11.90 20.29 -9.78
CA VAL A 95 10.63 21.02 -9.63
C VAL A 95 10.51 21.62 -8.23
N ASP A 96 10.09 22.88 -8.14
CA ASP A 96 9.82 23.56 -6.87
C ASP A 96 8.32 23.66 -6.65
N LEU A 97 7.76 22.71 -5.89
CA LEU A 97 6.32 22.66 -5.62
C LEU A 97 5.86 23.76 -4.63
N ASP A 98 6.78 24.49 -4.00
CA ASP A 98 6.49 25.66 -3.14
C ASP A 98 6.49 26.98 -3.94
N ASP A 99 6.76 26.95 -5.25
CA ASP A 99 6.59 28.12 -6.13
C ASP A 99 5.11 28.57 -6.10
N PRO A 100 4.81 29.84 -5.74
CA PRO A 100 3.44 30.36 -5.72
C PRO A 100 2.65 30.11 -7.01
N LYS A 101 3.32 30.09 -8.16
CA LYS A 101 2.67 29.81 -9.45
C LYS A 101 2.12 28.39 -9.51
N LEU A 102 2.86 27.42 -8.97
CA LEU A 102 2.45 26.01 -8.96
C LEU A 102 1.43 25.73 -7.86
N LEU A 103 1.49 26.43 -6.72
CA LEU A 103 0.47 26.32 -5.67
C LEU A 103 -0.93 26.70 -6.18
N MET A 104 -1.02 27.67 -7.10
CA MET A 104 -2.28 28.11 -7.70
C MET A 104 -2.83 27.15 -8.78
N THR A 105 -2.02 26.24 -9.31
CA THR A 105 -2.38 25.38 -10.46
C THR A 105 -2.35 23.89 -10.14
N HIS A 106 -2.30 23.53 -8.85
CA HIS A 106 -2.16 22.14 -8.41
C HIS A 106 -0.88 21.48 -8.96
N GLY A 107 0.23 22.23 -8.97
CA GLY A 107 1.48 21.78 -9.57
C GLY A 107 1.52 21.98 -11.09
N LEU A 108 2.42 21.24 -11.74
CA LEU A 108 2.58 21.17 -13.19
C LEU A 108 1.44 20.35 -13.83
N PRO A 109 0.96 20.73 -15.02
CA PRO A 109 0.03 19.90 -15.78
C PRO A 109 0.71 18.59 -16.26
N PRO A 110 -0.05 17.49 -16.45
CA PRO A 110 0.53 16.24 -16.91
C PRO A 110 1.26 16.35 -18.25
N SER A 111 2.49 15.84 -18.30
CA SER A 111 3.37 15.92 -19.45
C SER A 111 4.34 14.73 -19.51
N GLU A 112 4.44 14.10 -20.68
CA GLU A 112 5.44 13.05 -20.97
C GLU A 112 6.82 13.61 -21.33
N ALA A 113 6.91 14.92 -21.60
CA ALA A 113 8.10 15.56 -22.16
C ALA A 113 8.86 16.42 -21.14
N ASP A 114 8.23 16.77 -20.00
CA ASP A 114 8.84 17.61 -18.97
C ASP A 114 9.26 16.75 -17.76
N PRO A 115 10.57 16.50 -17.56
CA PRO A 115 11.09 15.74 -16.41
C PRO A 115 10.63 16.27 -15.05
N ARG A 116 10.32 17.57 -14.96
CA ARG A 116 9.80 18.18 -13.72
C ARG A 116 8.43 17.64 -13.35
N PHE A 117 7.58 17.34 -14.35
CA PHE A 117 6.31 16.67 -14.09
C PHE A 117 6.54 15.22 -13.63
N HIS A 118 7.53 14.51 -14.17
CA HIS A 118 7.85 13.14 -13.75
C HIS A 118 8.22 13.10 -12.26
N GLN A 119 8.97 14.11 -11.79
CA GLN A 119 9.29 14.29 -10.37
C GLN A 119 8.02 14.52 -9.52
N GLN A 120 7.09 15.36 -9.99
CA GLN A 120 5.82 15.60 -9.31
C GLN A 120 4.95 14.33 -9.26
N MET A 121 4.83 13.62 -10.39
CA MET A 121 4.05 12.39 -10.53
C MET A 121 4.48 11.35 -9.49
N VAL A 122 5.78 11.05 -9.46
CA VAL A 122 6.35 10.07 -8.52
C VAL A 122 6.19 10.50 -7.07
N TYR A 123 6.44 11.77 -6.74
CA TYR A 123 6.25 12.27 -5.37
C TYR A 123 4.79 12.17 -4.93
N ALA A 124 3.87 12.61 -5.78
CA ALA A 124 2.46 12.71 -5.46
C ALA A 124 1.82 11.33 -5.24
N VAL A 125 2.02 10.39 -6.18
CA VAL A 125 1.47 9.03 -6.10
C VAL A 125 2.10 8.22 -4.97
N ALA A 126 3.42 8.32 -4.75
CA ALA A 126 4.07 7.64 -3.63
C ALA A 126 3.59 8.19 -2.27
N SER A 127 3.39 9.51 -2.18
CA SER A 127 2.88 10.17 -0.97
C SER A 127 1.44 9.79 -0.67
N GLU A 128 0.56 9.77 -1.67
CA GLU A 128 -0.82 9.29 -1.52
C GLU A 128 -0.84 7.81 -1.06
N THR A 129 -0.07 6.96 -1.72
CA THR A 129 0.05 5.54 -1.38
C THR A 129 0.41 5.36 0.09
N LEU A 130 1.48 6.03 0.55
CA LEU A 130 1.90 5.99 1.95
C LEU A 130 0.81 6.47 2.91
N GLN A 131 0.13 7.57 2.59
CA GLN A 131 -0.93 8.11 3.45
C GLN A 131 -2.09 7.13 3.64
N ARG A 132 -2.50 6.44 2.57
CA ARG A 132 -3.55 5.40 2.66
C ARG A 132 -3.12 4.24 3.53
N PHE A 133 -1.88 3.78 3.41
CA PHE A 133 -1.33 2.75 4.30
C PHE A 133 -1.29 3.21 5.76
N GLU A 134 -0.79 4.41 6.05
CA GLU A 134 -0.72 4.95 7.40
C GLU A 134 -2.11 5.14 8.02
N PHE A 135 -3.09 5.57 7.23
CA PHE A 135 -4.49 5.67 7.63
C PHE A 135 -5.09 4.29 7.97
N ALA A 136 -4.88 3.30 7.10
CA ALA A 136 -5.38 1.95 7.33
C ALA A 136 -4.74 1.29 8.56
N LEU A 137 -3.42 1.39 8.70
CA LEU A 137 -2.64 0.80 9.78
C LEU A 137 -2.76 1.56 11.12
N GLY A 138 -3.25 2.80 11.09
CA GLY A 138 -3.39 3.63 12.29
C GLY A 138 -2.05 4.02 12.92
N ARG A 139 -1.00 4.14 12.12
CA ARG A 139 0.36 4.50 12.55
C ARG A 139 1.22 4.94 11.37
N ARG A 140 2.32 5.64 11.68
CA ARG A 140 3.37 5.91 10.69
C ARG A 140 4.12 4.64 10.29
N VAL A 141 4.33 4.45 9.00
CA VAL A 141 5.19 3.38 8.46
C VAL A 141 6.66 3.78 8.66
N ARG A 142 7.57 2.81 8.78
CA ARG A 142 9.01 3.07 8.80
C ARG A 142 9.64 2.48 7.55
N TRP A 143 10.64 3.16 7.01
CA TRP A 143 11.47 2.57 5.96
C TRP A 143 12.52 1.66 6.59
N ARG A 144 12.88 0.57 5.88
CA ARG A 144 14.01 -0.27 6.29
C ARG A 144 15.28 0.58 6.33
N THR A 145 15.98 0.56 7.46
CA THR A 145 17.27 1.24 7.58
C THR A 145 18.34 0.49 6.79
N ARG A 146 19.21 1.21 6.06
CA ARG A 146 20.38 0.61 5.40
C ARG A 146 21.19 -0.20 6.42
N LEU A 147 21.37 -1.49 6.14
CA LEU A 147 22.10 -2.44 7.00
C LEU A 147 23.62 -2.21 6.98
N ASP A 148 24.13 -1.49 5.98
CA ASP A 148 25.54 -1.43 5.69
C ASP A 148 26.29 -0.34 6.49
N ARG A 149 27.20 -0.79 7.36
CA ARG A 149 28.14 0.04 8.12
C ARG A 149 29.36 0.50 7.31
N SER A 150 29.56 -0.03 6.10
CA SER A 150 30.72 0.27 5.25
C SER A 150 30.54 1.52 4.38
N HIS A 151 29.30 2.00 4.21
CA HIS A 151 29.02 3.29 3.60
C HIS A 151 29.05 4.40 4.66
N PRO A 152 29.51 5.63 4.30
CA PRO A 152 29.50 6.75 5.23
C PRO A 152 28.08 6.91 5.82
N PRO A 153 27.96 7.15 7.14
CA PRO A 153 26.67 7.28 7.78
C PRO A 153 25.84 8.30 7.00
N ALA A 154 24.65 7.87 6.57
CA ALA A 154 23.75 8.73 5.82
C ALA A 154 23.57 10.05 6.62
N PRO A 155 23.50 11.23 5.97
CA PRO A 155 23.32 12.51 6.65
C PRO A 155 22.23 12.41 7.71
N ARG A 156 22.36 13.08 8.86
CA ARG A 156 21.31 13.03 9.90
C ARG A 156 19.95 13.33 9.28
N GLY A 157 19.07 12.33 9.21
CA GLY A 157 17.74 12.40 8.55
C GLY A 157 17.60 11.60 7.24
N ALA A 158 18.68 11.19 6.59
CA ALA A 158 18.63 10.42 5.34
C ALA A 158 18.16 8.98 5.52
N SER A 159 18.22 8.41 6.74
CA SER A 159 17.58 7.14 7.08
C SER A 159 16.06 7.25 7.34
N ARG A 160 15.49 8.46 7.26
CA ARG A 160 14.05 8.71 7.46
C ARG A 160 13.28 8.87 6.16
N ARG A 161 13.98 8.99 5.03
CA ARG A 161 13.39 9.32 3.72
C ARG A 161 13.69 8.23 2.71
N LEU A 162 12.70 7.78 1.97
CA LEU A 162 12.90 6.91 0.83
C LEU A 162 13.23 7.77 -0.40
N SER A 163 14.27 7.40 -1.14
CA SER A 163 14.66 8.13 -2.35
C SER A 163 13.87 7.64 -3.56
N LEU A 164 13.40 8.55 -4.41
CA LEU A 164 12.68 8.22 -5.63
C LEU A 164 13.49 8.72 -6.83
N PHE A 165 13.79 7.83 -7.78
CA PHE A 165 14.65 8.13 -8.94
C PHE A 165 13.85 7.96 -10.25
N PRO A 166 13.21 9.03 -10.76
CA PRO A 166 12.32 8.94 -11.93
C PRO A 166 12.99 8.45 -13.22
N HIS A 167 14.31 8.67 -13.38
CA HIS A 167 15.06 8.32 -14.59
C HIS A 167 16.30 7.45 -14.28
N ALA A 168 16.20 6.54 -13.31
CA ALA A 168 17.35 5.81 -12.77
C ALA A 168 18.18 5.06 -13.82
N MET A 169 17.54 4.45 -14.81
CA MET A 169 18.17 3.53 -15.77
C MET A 169 17.43 3.47 -17.12
N CYS A 170 18.16 3.17 -18.19
CA CYS A 170 17.60 2.93 -19.51
C CYS A 170 17.20 1.46 -19.68
N GLU A 171 16.22 1.00 -18.89
CA GLU A 171 15.69 -0.37 -18.92
C GLU A 171 14.16 -0.36 -18.87
N ALA A 172 13.54 -1.39 -19.46
CA ALA A 172 12.09 -1.61 -19.37
C ALA A 172 11.73 -2.29 -18.04
N ASN A 173 12.07 -1.62 -16.93
CA ASN A 173 11.90 -2.11 -15.57
C ASN A 173 11.73 -0.96 -14.56
N ALA A 174 11.11 -1.24 -13.42
CA ALA A 174 11.11 -0.42 -12.23
C ALA A 174 11.17 -1.34 -11.02
N PHE A 175 11.88 -0.94 -9.95
CA PHE A 175 11.97 -1.77 -8.74
C PHE A 175 12.30 -0.95 -7.49
N TYR A 176 11.78 -1.39 -6.35
CA TYR A 176 12.28 -1.01 -5.04
C TYR A 176 13.61 -1.71 -4.72
N SER A 177 14.60 -0.97 -4.24
CA SER A 177 15.90 -1.50 -3.79
C SER A 177 16.18 -1.13 -2.33
N PRO A 178 16.24 -2.11 -1.41
CA PRO A 178 16.66 -1.90 -0.03
C PRO A 178 18.08 -1.34 0.09
N ASP A 179 19.02 -1.81 -0.74
CA ASP A 179 20.41 -1.36 -0.71
C ASP A 179 20.53 0.10 -1.19
N ALA A 180 19.83 0.46 -2.26
CA ALA A 180 19.75 1.86 -2.71
C ALA A 180 18.93 2.74 -1.75
N HIS A 181 18.13 2.16 -0.86
CA HIS A 181 17.14 2.86 -0.03
C HIS A 181 16.24 3.77 -0.88
N GLY A 182 15.72 3.21 -1.96
CA GLY A 182 14.93 3.96 -2.91
C GLY A 182 14.23 3.11 -3.97
N ILE A 183 13.40 3.78 -4.76
CA ILE A 183 12.68 3.21 -5.89
C ILE A 183 13.30 3.74 -7.18
N LEU A 184 13.69 2.82 -8.06
CA LEU A 184 14.38 3.10 -9.30
C LEU A 184 13.41 2.89 -10.45
N PHE A 185 13.10 3.96 -11.17
CA PHE A 185 12.25 3.92 -12.35
C PHE A 185 13.11 3.94 -13.61
N GLY A 186 12.89 2.95 -14.47
CA GLY A 186 13.53 2.88 -15.77
C GLY A 186 12.76 3.60 -16.88
N TYR A 187 13.43 3.79 -18.00
CA TYR A 187 12.83 4.24 -19.25
C TYR A 187 13.38 3.44 -20.44
N PHE A 188 12.57 3.30 -21.49
CA PHE A 188 12.95 2.50 -22.65
C PHE A 188 12.31 3.02 -23.92
N LYS A 189 12.73 2.47 -25.06
CA LYS A 189 12.15 2.81 -26.37
C LYS A 189 11.03 1.83 -26.70
N ALA A 190 9.84 2.34 -26.98
CA ALA A 190 8.70 1.56 -27.42
C ALA A 190 9.05 0.73 -28.67
N SER A 191 8.51 -0.48 -28.74
CA SER A 191 8.74 -1.41 -29.85
C SER A 191 8.50 -0.75 -31.21
N ARG A 192 9.42 -0.96 -32.15
CA ARG A 192 9.27 -0.40 -33.51
C ARG A 192 8.22 -1.13 -34.35
N THR A 193 7.88 -2.36 -33.96
CA THR A 193 6.98 -3.24 -34.72
C THR A 193 5.62 -3.37 -34.06
N ASN A 194 5.54 -3.27 -32.74
CA ASN A 194 4.30 -3.38 -31.99
C ASN A 194 4.30 -2.46 -30.74
N PRO A 195 4.25 -1.12 -30.90
CA PRO A 195 4.31 -0.17 -29.79
C PRO A 195 3.02 -0.04 -28.96
N GLY A 196 1.97 -0.80 -29.28
CA GLY A 196 0.63 -0.58 -28.74
C GLY A 196 0.09 0.80 -29.15
N ARG A 197 -0.28 1.61 -28.16
CA ARG A 197 -0.78 2.98 -28.35
C ARG A 197 0.32 4.05 -28.47
N ASN A 198 1.57 3.67 -28.29
CA ASN A 198 2.71 4.58 -28.37
C ASN A 198 3.19 4.77 -29.82
N LEU A 199 3.97 5.83 -30.07
CA LEU A 199 4.69 5.98 -31.33
C LEU A 199 5.86 4.97 -31.39
N PRO A 200 6.14 4.35 -32.56
CA PRO A 200 7.33 3.51 -32.73
C PRO A 200 8.62 4.23 -32.29
N GLY A 201 9.32 3.69 -31.29
CA GLY A 201 10.54 4.30 -30.75
C GLY A 201 10.33 5.52 -29.84
N GLN A 202 9.09 5.82 -29.42
CA GLN A 202 8.81 6.75 -28.34
C GLN A 202 9.57 6.34 -27.07
N THR A 203 10.07 7.30 -26.30
CA THR A 203 10.58 6.98 -24.96
C THR A 203 9.39 6.81 -24.03
N VAL A 204 9.31 5.66 -23.37
CA VAL A 204 8.32 5.36 -22.34
C VAL A 204 9.00 5.40 -20.98
N PHE A 205 8.36 6.07 -20.03
CA PHE A 205 8.88 6.29 -18.68
C PHE A 205 8.02 5.55 -17.67
N THR A 206 8.61 4.61 -16.93
CA THR A 206 7.86 3.85 -15.90
C THR A 206 7.39 4.74 -14.75
N CYS A 207 8.11 5.84 -14.48
CA CYS A 207 7.75 6.85 -13.48
C CYS A 207 6.50 7.68 -13.82
N LEU A 208 5.89 7.46 -14.98
CA LEU A 208 4.62 8.07 -15.37
C LEU A 208 3.42 7.13 -15.23
N SER A 209 3.63 5.83 -14.98
CA SER A 209 2.56 4.89 -14.72
C SER A 209 2.17 4.97 -13.25
N HIS A 210 0.92 5.37 -12.98
CA HIS A 210 0.36 5.39 -11.64
C HIS A 210 0.54 4.02 -10.95
N ASP A 211 0.13 2.95 -11.63
CA ASP A 211 0.15 1.57 -11.12
C ASP A 211 1.56 1.13 -10.71
N ILE A 212 2.58 1.39 -11.56
CA ILE A 212 3.97 1.03 -11.25
C ILE A 212 4.46 1.78 -10.01
N ILE A 213 4.15 3.07 -9.88
CA ILE A 213 4.58 3.85 -8.70
C ILE A 213 3.94 3.29 -7.43
N VAL A 214 2.64 2.97 -7.46
CA VAL A 214 1.94 2.37 -6.31
C VAL A 214 2.51 0.99 -5.99
N HIS A 215 2.75 0.16 -7.01
CA HIS A 215 3.27 -1.19 -6.87
C HIS A 215 4.65 -1.17 -6.18
N GLU A 216 5.61 -0.40 -6.70
CA GLU A 216 6.94 -0.31 -6.10
C GLU A 216 6.96 0.37 -4.72
N THR A 217 6.10 1.36 -4.52
CA THR A 217 5.95 1.99 -3.20
C THR A 217 5.41 0.98 -2.18
N THR A 218 4.54 0.08 -2.62
CA THR A 218 3.98 -0.97 -1.76
C THR A 218 5.06 -1.96 -1.31
N HIS A 219 5.98 -2.37 -2.20
CA HIS A 219 7.12 -3.20 -1.81
C HIS A 219 7.96 -2.54 -0.71
N ALA A 220 8.27 -1.24 -0.86
CA ALA A 220 9.01 -0.48 0.15
C ALA A 220 8.26 -0.36 1.49
N ILE A 221 6.94 -0.23 1.44
CA ILE A 221 6.08 -0.17 2.64
C ILE A 221 6.06 -1.53 3.34
N VAL A 222 5.80 -2.62 2.61
CA VAL A 222 5.72 -3.97 3.19
C VAL A 222 7.06 -4.38 3.80
N ASP A 223 8.17 -4.10 3.11
CA ASP A 223 9.53 -4.31 3.64
C ASP A 223 9.80 -3.53 4.94
N GLY A 224 9.18 -2.36 5.06
CA GLY A 224 9.26 -1.50 6.24
C GLY A 224 8.38 -1.91 7.42
N ILE A 225 7.30 -2.67 7.18
CA ILE A 225 6.36 -3.09 8.22
C ILE A 225 6.89 -4.30 8.99
N ARG A 226 7.56 -5.25 8.32
CA ARG A 226 7.99 -6.51 8.93
C ARG A 226 9.40 -6.92 8.54
N GLU A 227 10.25 -7.24 9.53
CA GLU A 227 11.70 -7.39 9.32
C GLU A 227 12.09 -8.54 8.37
N HIS A 228 11.37 -9.67 8.43
CA HIS A 228 11.72 -10.88 7.68
C HIS A 228 10.72 -11.24 6.58
N PHE A 229 9.80 -10.31 6.24
CA PHE A 229 8.81 -10.55 5.18
C PHE A 229 9.42 -10.71 3.80
N MET A 230 10.63 -10.17 3.60
CA MET A 230 11.37 -10.25 2.34
C MET A 230 12.16 -11.54 2.16
N GLU A 231 12.10 -12.49 3.10
CA GLU A 231 12.82 -13.77 3.00
C GLU A 231 11.95 -14.83 2.33
N PRO A 232 12.23 -15.24 1.08
CA PRO A 232 11.38 -16.18 0.36
C PRO A 232 11.67 -17.59 0.86
N THR A 233 10.88 -18.07 1.80
CA THR A 233 11.00 -19.44 2.36
C THR A 233 10.11 -20.45 1.63
N ASN A 234 9.19 -19.98 0.80
CA ASN A 234 8.28 -20.78 -0.01
C ASN A 234 7.80 -19.95 -1.24
N VAL A 235 7.06 -20.59 -2.15
CA VAL A 235 6.57 -19.98 -3.40
C VAL A 235 5.53 -18.86 -3.19
N ASP A 236 4.76 -18.90 -2.10
CA ASP A 236 3.75 -17.88 -1.78
C ASP A 236 4.39 -16.58 -1.32
N VAL A 237 5.60 -16.57 -0.75
CA VAL A 237 6.19 -15.34 -0.20
C VAL A 237 6.39 -14.30 -1.30
N ALA A 238 7.10 -14.65 -2.38
CA ALA A 238 7.31 -13.73 -3.50
C ALA A 238 5.98 -13.37 -4.17
N ALA A 239 5.12 -14.37 -4.40
CA ALA A 239 3.81 -14.17 -5.01
C ALA A 239 2.88 -13.28 -4.17
N PHE A 240 3.04 -13.29 -2.85
CA PHE A 240 2.29 -12.43 -1.95
C PHE A 240 2.70 -10.96 -2.10
N HIS A 241 4.00 -10.67 -2.22
CA HIS A 241 4.47 -9.30 -2.46
C HIS A 241 3.91 -8.76 -3.78
N GLU A 242 4.02 -9.53 -4.86
CA GLU A 242 3.45 -9.16 -6.17
C GLU A 242 1.94 -8.93 -6.08
N ALA A 243 1.20 -9.89 -5.52
CA ALA A 243 -0.24 -9.78 -5.38
C ALA A 243 -0.66 -8.59 -4.52
N PHE A 244 0.06 -8.32 -3.45
CA PHE A 244 -0.29 -7.25 -2.52
C PHE A 244 -0.02 -5.86 -3.12
N ALA A 245 1.07 -5.72 -3.87
CA ALA A 245 1.38 -4.52 -4.64
C ALA A 245 0.32 -4.27 -5.75
N ASP A 246 -0.10 -5.32 -6.44
CA ASP A 246 -1.19 -5.27 -7.43
C ASP A 246 -2.55 -4.91 -6.80
N LEU A 247 -2.88 -5.47 -5.63
CA LEU A 247 -4.09 -5.12 -4.89
C LEU A 247 -4.09 -3.64 -4.50
N ALA A 248 -2.96 -3.11 -4.03
CA ALA A 248 -2.82 -1.70 -3.69
C ALA A 248 -3.07 -0.82 -4.93
N ALA A 249 -2.41 -1.11 -6.05
CA ALA A 249 -2.60 -0.37 -7.31
C ALA A 249 -4.05 -0.40 -7.79
N LEU A 250 -4.65 -1.60 -7.90
CA LEU A 250 -6.02 -1.77 -8.37
C LEU A 250 -7.06 -1.09 -7.48
N PHE A 251 -6.93 -1.17 -6.15
CA PHE A 251 -7.90 -0.50 -5.27
C PHE A 251 -7.82 1.02 -5.35
N LEU A 252 -6.66 1.59 -5.68
CA LEU A 252 -6.54 3.03 -5.91
C LEU A 252 -7.31 3.48 -7.16
N HIS A 253 -7.48 2.64 -8.19
CA HIS A 253 -8.29 2.96 -9.38
C HIS A 253 -9.73 3.36 -9.01
N PHE A 254 -10.29 2.76 -7.96
CA PHE A 254 -11.65 3.05 -7.50
C PHE A 254 -11.78 4.40 -6.78
N SER A 255 -10.67 5.11 -6.54
CA SER A 255 -10.73 6.51 -6.11
C SER A 255 -10.85 7.49 -7.27
N HIS A 256 -10.70 7.02 -8.52
CA HIS A 256 -10.75 7.86 -9.72
C HIS A 256 -12.21 8.04 -10.15
N LYS A 257 -12.91 8.97 -9.49
CA LYS A 257 -14.37 9.14 -9.62
C LYS A 257 -14.85 9.27 -11.07
N GLU A 258 -14.20 10.08 -11.90
CA GLU A 258 -14.64 10.32 -13.28
C GLU A 258 -14.57 9.04 -14.12
N VAL A 259 -13.46 8.30 -14.01
CA VAL A 259 -13.26 7.02 -14.72
C VAL A 259 -14.24 5.97 -14.23
N LEU A 260 -14.49 5.93 -12.93
CA LEU A 260 -15.41 4.99 -12.31
C LEU A 260 -16.86 5.23 -12.77
N VAL A 261 -17.28 6.51 -12.83
CA VAL A 261 -18.61 6.88 -13.34
C VAL A 261 -18.75 6.52 -14.82
N ASP A 262 -17.78 6.88 -15.66
CA ASP A 262 -17.79 6.55 -17.09
C ASP A 262 -17.87 5.03 -17.33
N THR A 263 -17.05 4.27 -16.59
CA THR A 263 -17.03 2.81 -16.65
C THR A 263 -18.39 2.22 -16.28
N LEU A 264 -18.96 2.65 -15.15
CA LEU A 264 -20.26 2.18 -14.69
C LEU A 264 -21.37 2.52 -15.69
N GLN A 265 -21.34 3.68 -16.33
CA GLN A 265 -22.30 4.05 -17.36
C GLN A 265 -22.26 3.06 -18.53
N LYS A 266 -21.05 2.80 -19.06
CA LYS A 266 -20.81 1.94 -20.24
C LYS A 266 -21.08 0.46 -20.01
N THR A 267 -20.97 -0.02 -18.78
CA THR A 267 -21.15 -1.45 -18.45
C THR A 267 -22.54 -1.78 -17.89
N GLY A 268 -23.44 -0.80 -17.79
CA GLY A 268 -24.71 -0.98 -17.10
C GLY A 268 -24.53 -1.29 -15.60
N GLY A 269 -23.41 -0.83 -15.02
CA GLY A 269 -23.14 -0.86 -13.58
C GLY A 269 -22.35 -2.08 -13.12
N LYS A 270 -21.83 -2.87 -14.06
CA LYS A 270 -20.98 -4.03 -13.80
C LYS A 270 -19.51 -3.62 -13.79
N LEU A 271 -18.82 -3.91 -12.70
CA LEU A 271 -17.39 -3.56 -12.58
C LEU A 271 -16.44 -4.62 -13.16
N PHE A 272 -16.92 -5.84 -13.38
CA PHE A 272 -16.11 -7.00 -13.76
C PHE A 272 -16.08 -7.27 -15.28
N GLU A 273 -16.71 -6.44 -16.11
CA GLU A 273 -16.62 -6.61 -17.57
C GLU A 273 -15.21 -6.22 -18.05
N TYR A 274 -14.51 -7.15 -18.71
CA TYR A 274 -13.13 -6.93 -19.17
C TYR A 274 -13.04 -5.94 -20.35
N LYS A 275 -14.08 -5.90 -21.19
CA LYS A 275 -14.14 -5.00 -22.35
C LYS A 275 -15.29 -4.02 -22.20
N LEU A 276 -14.97 -2.74 -22.35
CA LEU A 276 -15.94 -1.66 -22.49
C LEU A 276 -16.36 -1.56 -23.96
N LYS A 277 -17.66 -1.33 -24.20
CA LYS A 277 -18.17 -1.05 -25.55
C LYS A 277 -17.65 0.29 -26.06
N GLY A 278 -17.50 0.42 -27.37
CA GLY A 278 -17.21 1.72 -27.99
C GLY A 278 -18.36 2.70 -27.80
N ASP A 279 -18.04 3.99 -27.79
CA ASP A 279 -19.00 5.10 -27.63
C ASP A 279 -20.00 5.21 -28.79
N ALA A 280 -19.69 4.66 -29.97
CA ALA A 280 -20.55 4.68 -31.14
C ALA A 280 -21.16 3.30 -31.43
N GLU A 281 -22.47 3.28 -31.75
CA GLU A 281 -23.16 2.05 -32.11
C GLU A 281 -22.56 1.41 -33.37
N LEU A 282 -22.44 0.08 -33.32
CA LEU A 282 -22.14 -0.76 -34.46
C LEU A 282 -23.44 -1.30 -35.03
N ALA A 283 -23.59 -1.21 -36.36
CA ALA A 283 -24.64 -1.94 -37.05
C ALA A 283 -24.53 -3.45 -36.73
N PRO A 284 -25.65 -4.18 -36.59
CA PRO A 284 -25.60 -5.61 -36.33
C PRO A 284 -24.76 -6.36 -37.38
N GLY A 285 -23.68 -7.03 -36.94
CA GLY A 285 -22.75 -7.74 -37.82
C GLY A 285 -21.71 -6.85 -38.53
N GLY A 286 -21.67 -5.55 -38.24
CA GLY A 286 -20.69 -4.63 -38.80
C GLY A 286 -19.30 -4.78 -38.15
N THR A 287 -18.26 -4.51 -38.92
CA THR A 287 -16.89 -4.36 -38.41
C THR A 287 -16.65 -2.91 -37.99
N PRO A 288 -15.95 -2.66 -36.86
CA PRO A 288 -15.61 -1.29 -36.46
C PRO A 288 -14.80 -0.59 -37.55
N ALA A 289 -15.25 0.60 -37.94
CA ALA A 289 -14.60 1.41 -38.97
C ALA A 289 -13.90 2.65 -38.40
N ILE A 290 -14.32 3.11 -37.21
CA ILE A 290 -13.75 4.27 -36.52
C ILE A 290 -13.37 3.93 -35.08
N GLN A 291 -12.44 4.69 -34.50
CA GLN A 291 -11.90 4.42 -33.17
C GLN A 291 -12.99 4.40 -32.08
N SER A 292 -13.99 5.27 -32.17
CA SER A 292 -15.10 5.33 -31.20
C SER A 292 -16.00 4.08 -31.22
N GLN A 293 -15.90 3.21 -32.22
CA GLN A 293 -16.64 1.93 -32.27
C GLN A 293 -15.84 0.76 -31.66
N LEU A 294 -14.55 0.95 -31.41
CA LEU A 294 -13.70 -0.11 -30.88
C LEU A 294 -13.98 -0.34 -29.41
N SER A 295 -14.05 -1.60 -29.01
CA SER A 295 -14.06 -1.97 -27.60
C SER A 295 -12.70 -1.69 -26.98
N THR A 296 -12.69 -1.15 -25.77
CA THR A 296 -11.46 -0.91 -24.99
C THR A 296 -11.40 -1.83 -23.78
N GLU A 297 -10.21 -2.02 -23.20
CA GLU A 297 -10.11 -2.73 -21.91
C GLU A 297 -10.69 -1.88 -20.78
N ASN A 298 -11.25 -2.53 -19.77
CA ASN A 298 -11.75 -1.85 -18.58
C ASN A 298 -10.58 -1.35 -17.71
N PRO A 299 -10.37 -0.03 -17.60
CA PRO A 299 -9.20 0.53 -16.93
C PRO A 299 -9.23 0.32 -15.41
N LEU A 300 -10.40 0.02 -14.81
CA LEU A 300 -10.49 -0.22 -13.36
C LEU A 300 -9.88 -1.55 -12.94
N ILE A 301 -9.78 -2.50 -13.86
CA ILE A 301 -9.37 -3.88 -13.58
C ILE A 301 -8.19 -4.36 -14.43
N ALA A 302 -7.66 -3.47 -15.27
CA ALA A 302 -6.43 -3.65 -16.01
C ALA A 302 -5.27 -3.05 -15.21
N LEU A 303 -4.13 -3.74 -15.16
CA LEU A 303 -2.91 -3.27 -14.51
C LEU A 303 -1.84 -3.01 -15.55
N ALA A 304 -1.35 -1.77 -15.63
CA ALA A 304 -0.17 -1.40 -16.41
C ALA A 304 -0.09 -2.03 -17.84
N THR A 305 -1.23 -2.24 -18.51
CA THR A 305 -1.31 -2.96 -19.79
C THR A 305 -0.38 -2.35 -20.84
N GLN A 306 -0.32 -1.02 -20.84
CA GLN A 306 0.41 -0.24 -21.84
C GLN A 306 1.93 -0.35 -21.69
N PHE A 307 2.45 -0.54 -20.48
CA PHE A 307 3.87 -0.79 -20.27
C PHE A 307 4.31 -2.11 -20.94
N GLY A 308 3.53 -3.18 -20.77
CA GLY A 308 3.79 -4.47 -21.41
C GLY A 308 3.70 -4.39 -22.93
N GLU A 309 2.64 -3.76 -23.46
CA GLU A 309 2.48 -3.53 -24.91
C GLU A 309 3.63 -2.72 -25.50
N ALA A 310 4.02 -1.61 -24.86
CA ALA A 310 5.10 -0.74 -25.33
C ALA A 310 6.44 -1.46 -25.37
N ALA A 311 6.70 -2.35 -24.40
CA ALA A 311 7.89 -3.20 -24.37
C ALA A 311 7.89 -4.29 -25.46
N GLY A 312 6.79 -4.43 -26.23
CA GLY A 312 6.62 -5.48 -27.23
C GLY A 312 6.33 -6.85 -26.62
N ARG A 313 5.95 -6.90 -25.34
CA ARG A 313 5.57 -8.13 -24.63
C ARG A 313 4.11 -8.44 -24.96
N GLN A 314 3.80 -9.69 -25.35
CA GLN A 314 2.42 -10.11 -25.67
C GLN A 314 1.52 -10.24 -24.43
N SER A 315 2.12 -10.27 -23.25
CA SER A 315 1.45 -10.23 -21.96
C SER A 315 1.71 -8.87 -21.33
N SER A 316 0.64 -8.07 -21.17
CA SER A 316 0.61 -7.05 -20.14
C SER A 316 0.99 -7.64 -18.78
N LEU A 317 1.40 -6.79 -17.83
CA LEU A 317 1.23 -7.11 -16.41
C LEU A 317 -0.24 -7.56 -16.26
N ARG A 318 -0.45 -8.83 -15.92
CA ARG A 318 -1.57 -9.63 -16.44
C ARG A 318 -2.96 -9.15 -16.01
N SER A 319 -3.98 -9.71 -16.66
CA SER A 319 -5.39 -9.67 -16.23
C SER A 319 -5.55 -10.35 -14.86
N ALA A 320 -5.26 -9.63 -13.77
CA ALA A 320 -5.21 -10.15 -12.41
C ALA A 320 -6.53 -10.79 -11.91
N LEU A 321 -7.60 -10.66 -12.70
CA LEU A 321 -8.93 -11.21 -12.42
C LEU A 321 -9.31 -12.46 -13.24
N MET A 322 -8.45 -12.95 -14.13
CA MET A 322 -8.82 -14.02 -15.09
C MET A 322 -8.66 -15.44 -14.53
N THR A 323 -8.16 -15.62 -13.31
CA THR A 323 -8.17 -16.94 -12.66
C THR A 323 -9.62 -17.32 -12.35
N PRO A 324 -10.20 -18.30 -13.06
CA PRO A 324 -11.62 -18.57 -12.98
C PRO A 324 -11.99 -19.18 -11.63
N ALA A 325 -13.15 -18.80 -11.10
CA ALA A 325 -13.71 -19.37 -9.87
C ALA A 325 -14.33 -20.76 -10.14
N THR A 326 -13.52 -21.70 -10.63
CA THR A 326 -13.94 -23.04 -11.05
C THR A 326 -13.06 -24.12 -10.40
N PRO A 327 -13.52 -25.37 -10.33
CA PRO A 327 -12.69 -26.48 -9.86
C PRO A 327 -11.37 -26.66 -10.64
N ASP A 328 -11.32 -26.24 -11.91
CA ASP A 328 -10.09 -26.23 -12.69
C ASP A 328 -9.19 -25.05 -12.32
N GLY A 329 -9.74 -23.85 -12.12
CA GLY A 329 -8.98 -22.70 -11.61
C GLY A 329 -8.38 -22.92 -10.22
N ALA A 330 -9.03 -23.74 -9.38
CA ALA A 330 -8.48 -24.13 -8.08
C ALA A 330 -7.19 -24.98 -8.18
N LYS A 331 -6.90 -25.58 -9.34
CA LYS A 331 -5.67 -26.36 -9.56
C LYS A 331 -4.46 -25.47 -9.86
N ASP A 332 -4.69 -24.23 -10.27
CA ASP A 332 -3.63 -23.28 -10.61
C ASP A 332 -2.68 -23.02 -9.44
N ILE A 333 -3.19 -23.05 -8.21
CA ILE A 333 -2.36 -22.86 -7.00
C ILE A 333 -1.32 -23.98 -6.80
N ALA A 334 -1.51 -25.15 -7.44
CA ALA A 334 -0.55 -26.25 -7.38
C ALA A 334 0.49 -26.18 -8.51
N THR A 335 0.22 -25.45 -9.59
CA THR A 335 1.04 -25.46 -10.82
C THR A 335 1.76 -24.16 -11.10
N LYS A 336 1.16 -23.01 -10.75
CA LYS A 336 1.76 -21.68 -10.94
C LYS A 336 2.79 -21.41 -9.84
N ILE A 337 4.07 -21.38 -10.23
CA ILE A 337 5.21 -21.16 -9.34
C ILE A 337 5.80 -19.77 -9.51
N GLU A 338 5.73 -19.22 -10.72
CA GLU A 338 6.23 -17.88 -11.03
C GLU A 338 5.45 -16.85 -10.18
N PRO A 339 6.16 -15.94 -9.46
CA PRO A 339 5.56 -15.02 -8.49
C PRO A 339 4.38 -14.19 -9.00
N HIS A 340 4.46 -13.60 -10.19
CA HIS A 340 3.37 -12.78 -10.73
C HIS A 340 2.16 -13.65 -11.12
N GLU A 341 2.39 -14.79 -11.79
CA GLU A 341 1.34 -15.74 -12.16
C GLU A 341 0.60 -16.25 -10.92
N ARG A 342 1.36 -16.66 -9.90
CA ARG A 342 0.81 -17.19 -8.65
C ARG A 342 0.12 -16.08 -7.85
N GLY A 343 0.68 -14.89 -7.84
CA GLY A 343 0.12 -13.71 -7.17
C GLY A 343 -1.26 -13.34 -7.72
N SER A 344 -1.46 -13.46 -9.04
CA SER A 344 -2.76 -13.22 -9.68
C SER A 344 -3.91 -14.07 -9.13
N ILE A 345 -3.62 -15.24 -8.56
CA ILE A 345 -4.62 -16.09 -7.90
C ILE A 345 -5.15 -15.39 -6.64
N LEU A 346 -4.26 -14.79 -5.84
CA LEU A 346 -4.64 -14.06 -4.63
C LEU A 346 -5.40 -12.78 -4.99
N VAL A 347 -4.93 -12.03 -6.00
CA VAL A 347 -5.62 -10.82 -6.48
C VAL A 347 -7.05 -11.15 -6.90
N ALA A 348 -7.21 -12.19 -7.73
CA ALA A 348 -8.52 -12.66 -8.17
C ALA A 348 -9.43 -13.07 -7.00
N ALA A 349 -8.89 -13.70 -5.96
CA ALA A 349 -9.66 -14.10 -4.77
C ALA A 349 -10.22 -12.89 -4.00
N VAL A 350 -9.37 -11.88 -3.77
CA VAL A 350 -9.78 -10.67 -3.04
C VAL A 350 -10.78 -9.85 -3.86
N PHE A 351 -10.57 -9.72 -5.17
CA PHE A 351 -11.48 -8.95 -6.03
C PHE A 351 -12.83 -9.65 -6.26
N ASP A 352 -12.87 -10.97 -6.32
CA ASP A 352 -14.13 -11.73 -6.36
C ASP A 352 -14.98 -11.46 -5.09
N ALA A 353 -14.34 -11.44 -3.92
CA ALA A 353 -15.00 -11.03 -2.68
C ALA A 353 -15.46 -9.56 -2.73
N TYR A 354 -14.64 -8.65 -3.25
CA TYR A 354 -14.99 -7.24 -3.46
C TYR A 354 -16.24 -7.09 -4.34
N PHE A 355 -16.27 -7.72 -5.53
CA PHE A 355 -17.41 -7.63 -6.45
C PHE A 355 -18.66 -8.25 -5.86
N THR A 356 -18.51 -9.35 -5.11
CA THR A 356 -19.62 -9.97 -4.38
C THR A 356 -20.24 -9.01 -3.37
N VAL A 357 -19.42 -8.30 -2.59
CA VAL A 357 -19.88 -7.31 -1.60
C VAL A 357 -20.48 -6.08 -2.28
N TYR A 358 -19.84 -5.57 -3.33
CA TYR A 358 -20.38 -4.48 -4.15
C TYR A 358 -21.77 -4.83 -4.72
N GLY A 359 -21.94 -6.05 -5.24
CA GLY A 359 -23.21 -6.53 -5.76
C GLY A 359 -24.31 -6.58 -4.69
N ARG A 360 -23.96 -6.96 -3.45
CA ARG A 360 -24.89 -6.95 -2.30
C ARG A 360 -25.29 -5.52 -1.91
N ARG A 361 -24.32 -4.60 -1.79
CA ARG A 361 -24.54 -3.20 -1.42
C ARG A 361 -25.34 -2.41 -2.44
N THR A 362 -25.19 -2.72 -3.72
CA THR A 362 -25.89 -2.02 -4.81
C THR A 362 -27.20 -2.67 -5.24
N PHE A 363 -27.55 -3.82 -4.65
CA PHE A 363 -28.73 -4.59 -5.03
C PHE A 363 -30.04 -3.77 -4.95
N ASP A 364 -30.25 -3.03 -3.86
CA ASP A 364 -31.45 -2.23 -3.69
C ASP A 364 -31.48 -1.00 -4.62
N LEU A 365 -30.32 -0.44 -5.00
CA LEU A 365 -30.25 0.63 -6.01
C LEU A 365 -30.79 0.15 -7.36
N PHE A 366 -30.41 -1.07 -7.77
CA PHE A 366 -30.95 -1.68 -8.98
C PHE A 366 -32.44 -2.01 -8.86
N ARG A 367 -32.93 -2.40 -7.67
CA ARG A 367 -34.38 -2.61 -7.46
C ARG A 367 -35.17 -1.32 -7.63
N ILE A 368 -34.68 -0.21 -7.07
CA ILE A 368 -35.29 1.11 -7.24
C ILE A 368 -35.28 1.51 -8.73
N PHE A 369 -34.14 1.34 -9.40
CA PHE A 369 -34.01 1.64 -10.83
C PHE A 369 -35.00 0.85 -11.70
N ARG A 370 -35.13 -0.46 -11.46
CA ARG A 370 -36.08 -1.33 -12.19
C ARG A 370 -37.53 -0.99 -11.88
N ALA A 371 -37.85 -0.65 -10.63
CA ALA A 371 -39.20 -0.20 -10.25
C ALA A 371 -39.59 1.11 -10.97
N GLY A 372 -38.61 1.96 -11.28
CA GLY A 372 -38.78 3.17 -12.09
C GLY A 372 -38.83 2.93 -13.62
N GLY A 373 -38.88 1.68 -14.08
CA GLY A 373 -38.90 1.33 -15.51
C GLY A 373 -37.52 1.24 -16.17
N GLY A 374 -36.44 1.33 -15.39
CA GLY A 374 -35.08 1.13 -15.87
C GLY A 374 -34.82 -0.33 -16.27
N SER A 375 -34.04 -0.52 -17.34
CA SER A 375 -33.52 -1.84 -17.74
C SER A 375 -32.00 -1.81 -17.71
N VAL A 376 -31.39 -2.86 -17.16
CA VAL A 376 -29.93 -3.06 -17.09
C VAL A 376 -29.37 -3.49 -18.46
N ASP A 377 -30.23 -3.92 -19.38
CA ASP A 377 -29.83 -4.27 -20.75
C ASP A 377 -29.59 -3.03 -21.63
N LYS A 378 -30.04 -1.85 -21.17
CA LYS A 378 -29.75 -0.57 -21.84
C LYS A 378 -28.33 -0.14 -21.46
N ALA A 379 -27.52 0.12 -22.49
CA ALA A 379 -26.09 0.36 -22.38
C ALA A 379 -25.68 1.70 -21.74
N ASP A 380 -26.64 2.52 -21.31
CA ASP A 380 -26.35 3.82 -20.70
C ASP A 380 -27.13 3.98 -19.39
N LEU A 381 -26.44 3.77 -18.27
CA LEU A 381 -26.99 4.01 -16.94
C LEU A 381 -27.15 5.51 -16.70
N PRO A 382 -28.28 5.97 -16.14
CA PRO A 382 -28.45 7.39 -15.81
C PRO A 382 -27.35 7.89 -14.89
N ALA A 383 -26.80 9.08 -15.18
CA ALA A 383 -25.70 9.67 -14.43
C ALA A 383 -25.91 9.72 -12.90
N PRO A 384 -27.12 10.02 -12.35
CA PRO A 384 -27.33 9.99 -10.90
C PRO A 384 -27.15 8.59 -10.29
N LEU A 385 -27.58 7.54 -11.00
CA LEU A 385 -27.40 6.15 -10.56
C LEU A 385 -25.94 5.74 -10.68
N ALA A 386 -25.27 6.06 -11.80
CA ALA A 386 -23.84 5.81 -11.98
C ALA A 386 -23.00 6.49 -10.88
N ASN A 387 -23.31 7.75 -10.51
CA ASN A 387 -22.68 8.44 -9.40
C ASN A 387 -22.88 7.71 -8.06
N ARG A 388 -24.10 7.23 -7.78
CA ARG A 388 -24.36 6.49 -6.55
C ARG A 388 -23.65 5.14 -6.50
N LEU A 389 -23.62 4.43 -7.62
CA LEU A 389 -22.86 3.18 -7.76
C LEU A 389 -21.36 3.42 -7.59
N ALA A 390 -20.83 4.51 -8.16
CA ALA A 390 -19.43 4.91 -8.01
C ALA A 390 -19.09 5.17 -6.53
N MET A 391 -19.95 5.88 -5.79
CA MET A 391 -19.75 6.10 -4.34
C MET A 391 -19.70 4.78 -3.56
N GLU A 392 -20.59 3.83 -3.83
CA GLU A 392 -20.57 2.52 -3.16
C GLU A 392 -19.36 1.67 -3.57
N ALA A 393 -18.93 1.74 -4.83
CA ALA A 393 -17.75 1.07 -5.34
C ALA A 393 -16.46 1.61 -4.71
N SER A 394 -16.29 2.93 -4.65
CA SER A 394 -15.15 3.60 -3.99
C SER A 394 -15.10 3.28 -2.50
N ARG A 395 -16.24 3.39 -1.79
CA ARG A 395 -16.33 3.07 -0.37
C ARG A 395 -15.98 1.61 -0.08
N THR A 396 -16.46 0.69 -0.91
CA THR A 396 -16.15 -0.74 -0.75
C THR A 396 -14.68 -1.01 -1.05
N ALA A 397 -14.08 -0.33 -2.02
CA ALA A 397 -12.66 -0.49 -2.36
C ALA A 397 -11.75 0.02 -1.24
N GLU A 398 -12.09 1.17 -0.65
CA GLU A 398 -11.37 1.73 0.50
C GLU A 398 -11.42 0.80 1.73
N GLU A 399 -12.57 0.17 1.98
CA GLU A 399 -12.73 -0.80 3.06
C GLU A 399 -11.92 -2.08 2.82
N PHE A 400 -11.93 -2.62 1.60
CA PHE A 400 -11.14 -3.79 1.24
C PHE A 400 -9.63 -3.50 1.29
N PHE A 401 -9.18 -2.36 0.76
CA PHE A 401 -7.79 -1.93 0.88
C PHE A 401 -7.38 -1.80 2.35
N SER A 402 -8.20 -1.11 3.16
CA SER A 402 -7.93 -0.95 4.60
C SER A 402 -7.87 -2.29 5.32
N LEU A 403 -8.73 -3.24 4.95
CA LEU A 403 -8.71 -4.59 5.49
C LEU A 403 -7.43 -5.34 5.11
N CYS A 404 -7.03 -5.31 3.83
CA CYS A 404 -5.78 -5.92 3.35
C CYS A 404 -4.56 -5.34 4.06
N ALA A 405 -4.47 -4.00 4.17
CA ALA A 405 -3.37 -3.34 4.87
C ALA A 405 -3.32 -3.73 6.35
N ARG A 406 -4.45 -3.69 7.08
CA ARG A 406 -4.51 -4.10 8.48
C ARG A 406 -4.17 -5.58 8.68
N ALA A 407 -4.54 -6.44 7.73
CA ALA A 407 -4.24 -7.87 7.81
C ALA A 407 -2.74 -8.19 7.85
N LEU A 408 -1.86 -7.29 7.36
CA LEU A 408 -0.41 -7.46 7.50
C LEU A 408 0.03 -7.62 8.97
N ASP A 409 -0.67 -6.95 9.90
CA ASP A 409 -0.40 -7.06 11.35
C ASP A 409 -0.88 -8.37 11.96
N TYR A 410 -1.79 -9.07 11.27
CA TYR A 410 -2.33 -10.38 11.65
C TYR A 410 -1.67 -11.53 10.88
N CYS A 411 -0.59 -11.25 10.15
CA CYS A 411 0.21 -12.30 9.51
C CYS A 411 1.25 -12.89 10.49
N PRO A 412 1.68 -14.15 10.27
CA PRO A 412 2.88 -14.67 10.93
C PRO A 412 4.10 -13.81 10.55
N PRO A 413 5.19 -13.78 11.36
CA PRO A 413 6.35 -12.92 11.07
C PRO A 413 7.25 -13.43 9.95
N VAL A 414 7.11 -14.69 9.57
CA VAL A 414 7.93 -15.40 8.58
C VAL A 414 7.09 -16.44 7.85
N ASP A 415 7.54 -16.87 6.67
CA ASP A 415 6.99 -18.01 5.94
C ASP A 415 5.47 -17.92 5.74
N ILE A 416 5.00 -16.74 5.33
CA ILE A 416 3.60 -16.50 5.00
C ILE A 416 3.16 -17.42 3.85
N THR A 417 1.91 -17.86 3.94
CA THR A 417 1.18 -18.56 2.87
C THR A 417 -0.09 -17.79 2.54
N PHE A 418 -0.69 -18.02 1.37
CA PHE A 418 -1.98 -17.39 1.05
C PHE A 418 -3.08 -17.79 2.05
N GLY A 419 -3.01 -19.01 2.60
CA GLY A 419 -3.89 -19.46 3.68
C GLY A 419 -3.68 -18.68 4.99
N ASP A 420 -2.44 -18.34 5.35
CA ASP A 420 -2.18 -17.48 6.51
C ASP A 420 -2.75 -16.08 6.32
N PHE A 421 -2.66 -15.54 5.10
CA PHE A 421 -3.23 -14.24 4.78
C PHE A 421 -4.77 -14.24 4.84
N LEU A 422 -5.44 -15.32 4.41
CA LEU A 422 -6.88 -15.48 4.61
C LEU A 422 -7.25 -15.40 6.09
N ARG A 423 -6.54 -16.14 6.95
CA ARG A 423 -6.76 -16.11 8.41
C ARG A 423 -6.54 -14.71 8.98
N ALA A 424 -5.53 -14.01 8.47
CA ALA A 424 -5.21 -12.64 8.85
C ALA A 424 -6.34 -11.66 8.47
N LEU A 425 -6.85 -11.72 7.24
CA LEU A 425 -7.98 -10.92 6.76
C LEU A 425 -9.23 -11.14 7.63
N LEU A 426 -9.60 -12.41 7.82
CA LEU A 426 -10.80 -12.77 8.60
C LEU A 426 -10.68 -12.31 10.06
N THR A 427 -9.51 -12.48 10.67
CA THR A 427 -9.27 -12.06 12.06
C THR A 427 -9.26 -10.53 12.20
N ALA A 428 -8.60 -9.82 11.27
CA ALA A 428 -8.55 -8.36 11.27
C ALA A 428 -9.96 -7.76 11.10
N HIS A 429 -10.77 -8.33 10.19
CA HIS A 429 -12.15 -7.91 9.99
C HIS A 429 -13.02 -8.19 11.22
N LEU A 430 -12.88 -9.37 11.85
CA LEU A 430 -13.60 -9.71 13.07
C LEU A 430 -13.29 -8.72 14.21
N ASP A 431 -12.03 -8.30 14.33
CA ASP A 431 -11.61 -7.38 15.39
C ASP A 431 -12.23 -5.98 15.24
N TYR A 432 -12.35 -5.50 14.00
CA TYR A 432 -12.87 -4.15 13.73
C TYR A 432 -14.39 -4.10 13.50
N THR A 433 -14.93 -5.11 12.81
CA THR A 433 -16.33 -5.21 12.37
C THR A 433 -16.87 -6.60 12.75
N PRO A 434 -17.15 -6.85 14.04
CA PRO A 434 -17.62 -8.16 14.50
C PRO A 434 -19.01 -8.53 13.94
N ASP A 435 -19.86 -7.52 13.71
CA ASP A 435 -21.24 -7.66 13.23
C ASP A 435 -21.36 -8.13 11.76
N ASP A 436 -20.38 -7.76 10.92
CA ASP A 436 -20.30 -8.11 9.48
C ASP A 436 -21.64 -8.14 8.71
N PRO A 437 -22.36 -7.01 8.65
CA PRO A 437 -23.68 -6.96 8.01
C PRO A 437 -23.63 -7.29 6.52
N ASP A 438 -22.52 -7.00 5.85
CA ASP A 438 -22.31 -7.23 4.41
C ASP A 438 -21.78 -8.64 4.07
N ARG A 439 -21.50 -9.45 5.10
CA ARG A 439 -20.92 -10.79 4.99
C ARG A 439 -19.61 -10.79 4.19
N ILE A 440 -18.73 -9.83 4.48
CA ILE A 440 -17.40 -9.69 3.87
C ILE A 440 -16.56 -10.94 4.18
N ARG A 441 -16.65 -11.48 5.41
CA ARG A 441 -15.89 -12.68 5.80
C ARG A 441 -16.27 -13.89 4.96
N ASP A 442 -17.58 -14.13 4.78
CA ASP A 442 -18.07 -15.22 3.92
C ASP A 442 -17.62 -15.03 2.47
N ALA A 443 -17.71 -13.81 1.92
CA ALA A 443 -17.27 -13.53 0.56
C ALA A 443 -15.78 -13.86 0.35
N LEU A 444 -14.92 -13.46 1.28
CA LEU A 444 -13.49 -13.80 1.27
C LEU A 444 -13.25 -15.30 1.38
N MET A 445 -13.93 -15.98 2.32
CA MET A 445 -13.81 -17.42 2.50
C MET A 445 -14.14 -18.16 1.19
N GLN A 446 -15.30 -17.89 0.58
CA GLN A 446 -15.70 -18.59 -0.64
C GLN A 446 -14.74 -18.29 -1.80
N ALA A 447 -14.34 -17.04 -1.98
CA ALA A 447 -13.47 -16.64 -3.09
C ALA A 447 -12.07 -17.29 -3.02
N PHE A 448 -11.51 -17.43 -1.82
CA PHE A 448 -10.24 -18.13 -1.58
C PHE A 448 -10.38 -19.64 -1.83
N ARG A 449 -11.46 -20.24 -1.31
CA ARG A 449 -11.76 -21.67 -1.52
C ARG A 449 -11.92 -22.03 -2.99
N LEU A 450 -12.61 -21.20 -3.76
CA LEU A 450 -12.82 -21.40 -5.21
C LEU A 450 -11.52 -21.38 -6.01
N ARG A 451 -10.43 -20.86 -5.43
CA ARG A 451 -9.09 -20.81 -6.02
C ARG A 451 -8.10 -21.76 -5.37
N GLY A 452 -8.60 -22.72 -4.57
CA GLY A 452 -7.78 -23.74 -3.92
C GLY A 452 -6.92 -23.21 -2.77
N ILE A 453 -7.12 -21.97 -2.34
CA ILE A 453 -6.38 -21.40 -1.22
C ILE A 453 -7.00 -21.90 0.09
N VAL A 454 -6.21 -22.65 0.84
CA VAL A 454 -6.63 -23.25 2.12
C VAL A 454 -5.62 -22.95 3.22
N ALA A 455 -6.10 -22.81 4.45
CA ALA A 455 -5.25 -22.65 5.62
C ALA A 455 -4.77 -24.00 6.15
N GLU A 456 -3.45 -24.23 6.16
CA GLU A 456 -2.81 -25.52 6.50
C GLU A 456 -3.25 -26.11 7.85
N ASN A 457 -3.59 -25.27 8.83
CA ASN A 457 -3.91 -25.70 10.20
C ASN A 457 -5.39 -25.52 10.60
N ALA A 458 -6.27 -25.17 9.65
CA ALA A 458 -7.69 -25.03 9.94
C ALA A 458 -8.36 -26.40 10.00
N THR A 459 -9.09 -26.67 11.10
CA THR A 459 -9.78 -27.95 11.32
C THR A 459 -11.09 -28.07 10.55
N ALA A 460 -11.67 -26.94 10.16
CA ALA A 460 -12.91 -26.86 9.40
C ALA A 460 -12.92 -25.61 8.52
N PHE A 461 -13.81 -25.59 7.54
CA PHE A 461 -14.08 -24.42 6.70
C PHE A 461 -15.23 -23.59 7.29
N SER A 462 -15.00 -23.07 8.49
CA SER A 462 -15.92 -22.20 9.24
C SER A 462 -15.16 -20.98 9.75
N GLU A 463 -15.87 -19.88 10.01
CA GLU A 463 -15.27 -18.64 10.48
C GLU A 463 -14.42 -18.85 11.75
N ASP A 464 -14.97 -19.55 12.74
CA ASP A 464 -14.32 -19.85 14.02
C ASP A 464 -13.05 -20.69 13.88
N ALA A 465 -13.00 -21.62 12.92
CA ALA A 465 -11.83 -22.44 12.65
C ALA A 465 -10.74 -21.67 11.86
N LEU A 466 -11.14 -20.69 11.06
CA LEU A 466 -10.22 -19.87 10.24
C LEU A 466 -9.65 -18.66 11.00
N PHE A 467 -10.31 -18.16 12.05
CA PHE A 467 -9.73 -17.09 12.86
C PHE A 467 -8.46 -17.53 13.58
N TRP A 468 -7.54 -16.58 13.78
CA TRP A 468 -6.49 -16.77 14.77
C TRP A 468 -7.11 -16.89 16.17
N PRO A 469 -6.75 -17.92 16.94
CA PRO A 469 -7.34 -18.14 18.25
C PRO A 469 -6.99 -16.96 19.18
N LYS A 470 -8.00 -16.48 19.91
CA LYS A 470 -7.79 -15.45 20.93
C LYS A 470 -7.12 -16.05 22.16
N VAL A 471 -6.18 -15.31 22.72
CA VAL A 471 -5.55 -15.64 23.99
C VAL A 471 -6.58 -15.48 25.12
N VAL A 472 -6.65 -16.47 26.01
CA VAL A 472 -7.52 -16.42 27.19
C VAL A 472 -7.20 -15.19 28.02
N ARG A 473 -8.23 -14.38 28.34
CA ARG A 473 -8.05 -13.11 29.03
C ARG A 473 -7.33 -13.32 30.37
N GLY A 474 -6.24 -12.57 30.58
CA GLY A 474 -5.43 -12.65 31.80
C GLY A 474 -4.32 -13.71 31.79
N SER A 475 -4.23 -14.58 30.78
CA SER A 475 -3.21 -15.63 30.71
C SER A 475 -1.80 -15.13 30.35
N LEU A 476 -1.72 -14.01 29.62
CA LEU A 476 -0.47 -13.36 29.19
C LEU A 476 -0.59 -11.84 29.34
N ARG A 477 0.23 -11.28 30.25
CA ARG A 477 0.36 -9.84 30.51
C ARG A 477 1.78 -9.37 30.23
N VAL A 478 1.93 -8.12 29.79
CA VAL A 478 3.21 -7.50 29.44
C VAL A 478 3.40 -6.21 30.24
N PRO A 479 3.75 -6.31 31.53
CA PRO A 479 3.95 -5.14 32.38
C PRO A 479 5.09 -4.26 31.87
N GLY A 480 4.94 -2.94 32.02
CA GLY A 480 5.97 -1.96 31.65
C GLY A 480 6.05 -1.60 30.17
N LEU A 481 5.23 -2.18 29.30
CA LEU A 481 5.19 -1.84 27.88
C LEU A 481 4.58 -0.44 27.64
N THR A 482 5.26 0.40 26.87
CA THR A 482 4.84 1.78 26.55
C THR A 482 4.35 1.89 25.12
N PHE A 483 3.21 2.54 24.88
CA PHE A 483 2.57 2.58 23.55
C PHE A 483 2.87 3.85 22.73
N GLY A 484 3.48 4.87 23.32
CA GLY A 484 3.77 6.13 22.64
C GLY A 484 2.51 6.84 22.14
N ASP A 485 2.63 7.53 21.01
CA ASP A 485 1.54 8.25 20.33
C ASP A 485 1.43 7.85 18.84
N PRO A 486 0.41 8.31 18.07
CA PRO A 486 0.23 7.94 16.67
C PRO A 486 1.42 8.23 15.74
N ASN A 487 2.35 9.12 16.13
CA ASN A 487 3.59 9.41 15.41
C ASN A 487 4.72 8.42 15.73
N GLY A 488 4.51 7.52 16.70
CA GLY A 488 5.37 6.40 17.03
C GLY A 488 5.98 6.49 18.43
N LEU A 489 7.08 5.75 18.59
CA LEU A 489 7.87 5.69 19.83
C LEU A 489 9.13 6.53 19.65
N THR A 490 9.56 7.20 20.73
CA THR A 490 10.89 7.79 20.86
C THR A 490 11.98 6.70 20.84
N LYS A 491 13.26 7.10 20.78
CA LYS A 491 14.35 6.12 20.80
C LYS A 491 14.41 5.40 22.16
N GLU A 492 14.29 6.17 23.24
CA GLU A 492 14.34 5.70 24.62
C GLU A 492 13.19 4.71 24.90
N GLU A 493 11.97 5.02 24.45
CA GLU A 493 10.83 4.10 24.58
C GLU A 493 11.01 2.83 23.76
N LYS A 494 11.66 2.90 22.58
CA LYS A 494 11.98 1.69 21.79
C LYS A 494 12.99 0.82 22.52
N ASP A 495 14.06 1.40 23.03
CA ASP A 495 15.11 0.66 23.72
C ASP A 495 14.51 -0.05 24.96
N HIS A 496 13.71 0.68 25.76
CA HIS A 496 12.95 0.15 26.89
C HIS A 496 11.98 -0.98 26.50
N ASN A 497 11.11 -0.75 25.50
CA ASN A 497 10.16 -1.77 25.04
C ASN A 497 10.89 -3.00 24.51
N GLY A 498 12.02 -2.83 23.81
CA GLY A 498 12.84 -3.93 23.32
C GLY A 498 13.31 -4.83 24.45
N ASP A 499 13.75 -4.26 25.58
CA ASP A 499 14.15 -5.03 26.77
C ASP A 499 12.96 -5.74 27.41
N VAL A 500 11.83 -5.03 27.58
CA VAL A 500 10.59 -5.61 28.13
C VAL A 500 10.10 -6.80 27.30
N LEU A 501 10.08 -6.66 25.98
CA LEU A 501 9.60 -7.70 25.06
C LEU A 501 10.53 -8.90 25.00
N ARG A 502 11.85 -8.70 25.01
CA ARG A 502 12.82 -9.81 25.09
C ARG A 502 12.71 -10.56 26.41
N ALA A 503 12.59 -9.87 27.53
CA ALA A 503 12.38 -10.49 28.84
C ALA A 503 11.06 -11.29 28.86
N PHE A 504 9.98 -10.69 28.38
CA PHE A 504 8.67 -11.36 28.25
C PHE A 504 8.76 -12.64 27.41
N ALA A 505 9.44 -12.58 26.26
CA ALA A 505 9.61 -13.72 25.35
C ALA A 505 10.37 -14.88 26.00
N VAL A 506 11.45 -14.58 26.73
CA VAL A 506 12.22 -15.60 27.47
C VAL A 506 11.39 -16.22 28.58
N THR A 507 10.67 -15.42 29.37
CA THR A 507 9.82 -15.92 30.46
C THR A 507 8.68 -16.81 29.96
N HIS A 508 8.14 -16.53 28.77
CA HIS A 508 6.99 -17.24 28.21
C HIS A 508 7.34 -18.15 27.03
N ALA A 509 8.62 -18.49 26.83
CA ALA A 509 9.11 -19.24 25.67
C ALA A 509 8.28 -20.51 25.39
N ASP A 510 8.06 -21.34 26.42
CA ASP A 510 7.30 -22.59 26.30
C ASP A 510 5.84 -22.35 25.87
N LYS A 511 5.19 -21.31 26.43
CA LYS A 511 3.80 -20.96 26.07
C LYS A 511 3.69 -20.40 24.66
N LEU A 512 4.73 -19.73 24.18
CA LEU A 512 4.82 -19.18 22.83
C LEU A 512 5.31 -20.22 21.82
N GLY A 513 5.76 -21.39 22.28
CA GLY A 513 6.24 -22.50 21.45
C GLY A 513 7.66 -22.33 20.93
N PHE A 514 8.47 -21.46 21.55
CA PHE A 514 9.90 -21.35 21.29
C PHE A 514 10.68 -22.43 22.04
N ASP A 515 11.81 -22.86 21.46
CA ASP A 515 12.71 -23.81 22.13
C ASP A 515 13.73 -23.05 22.97
N ALA A 516 13.66 -23.17 24.30
CA ALA A 516 14.57 -22.50 25.22
C ALA A 516 16.07 -22.83 24.99
N LYS A 517 16.38 -23.92 24.27
CA LYS A 517 17.75 -24.38 23.98
C LYS A 517 18.24 -23.98 22.58
N ALA A 518 17.36 -23.56 21.67
CA ALA A 518 17.70 -23.37 20.26
C ALA A 518 18.36 -22.01 19.94
N GLY A 519 18.36 -21.06 20.88
CA GLY A 519 19.01 -19.76 20.72
C GLY A 519 18.23 -18.62 21.35
N LYS A 520 18.74 -17.39 21.16
CA LYS A 520 18.11 -16.17 21.66
C LYS A 520 16.80 -15.89 20.91
N ILE A 521 15.79 -15.43 21.64
CA ILE A 521 14.57 -14.87 21.07
C ILE A 521 14.77 -13.36 20.91
N GLU A 522 14.63 -12.88 19.68
CA GLU A 522 14.76 -11.49 19.31
C GLU A 522 13.37 -10.85 19.17
N ALA A 523 13.32 -9.53 19.35
CA ALA A 523 12.15 -8.71 19.08
C ALA A 523 12.50 -7.73 17.93
N PRO A 524 12.63 -8.22 16.68
CA PRO A 524 13.15 -7.42 15.56
C PRO A 524 12.28 -6.20 15.24
N SER A 525 10.97 -6.29 15.47
CA SER A 525 10.03 -5.23 15.16
C SER A 525 8.91 -5.16 16.20
N PHE A 526 8.52 -3.94 16.56
CA PHE A 526 7.32 -3.67 17.33
C PHE A 526 6.82 -2.25 17.10
N HIS A 527 5.52 -2.11 16.88
CA HIS A 527 4.89 -0.84 16.52
C HIS A 527 3.54 -0.67 17.20
N PRO A 528 3.25 0.51 17.78
CA PRO A 528 1.92 0.81 18.28
C PRO A 528 0.95 1.03 17.11
N MET A 529 -0.30 0.67 17.33
CA MET A 529 -1.43 0.80 16.42
C MET A 529 -2.53 1.56 17.15
N PHE A 530 -3.06 2.59 16.49
CA PHE A 530 -4.14 3.42 17.01
C PHE A 530 -5.33 3.32 16.07
N SER A 531 -6.47 2.86 16.57
CA SER A 531 -7.68 2.75 15.76
C SER A 531 -8.89 3.29 16.51
N THR A 532 -9.82 3.88 15.78
CA THR A 532 -11.08 4.37 16.34
C THR A 532 -12.18 3.38 16.03
N GLY A 533 -12.88 2.89 17.04
CA GLY A 533 -14.02 1.99 16.83
C GLY A 533 -15.23 2.74 16.29
N LYS A 534 -16.24 1.97 15.84
CA LYS A 534 -17.55 2.52 15.44
C LYS A 534 -18.23 3.30 16.58
N ASP A 535 -17.87 3.01 17.84
CA ASP A 535 -18.35 3.72 19.04
C ASP A 535 -17.55 4.99 19.36
N GLY A 536 -16.59 5.38 18.51
CA GLY A 536 -15.75 6.56 18.69
C GLY A 536 -14.60 6.37 19.68
N LYS A 537 -14.47 5.21 20.33
CA LYS A 537 -13.38 4.95 21.29
C LYS A 537 -12.07 4.70 20.56
N LEU A 538 -10.99 5.22 21.14
CA LEU A 538 -9.63 4.93 20.72
C LEU A 538 -9.16 3.59 21.29
N TYR A 539 -8.83 2.65 20.41
CA TYR A 539 -8.18 1.40 20.73
C TYR A 539 -6.68 1.54 20.48
N VAL A 540 -5.89 1.19 21.49
CA VAL A 540 -4.44 1.24 21.44
C VAL A 540 -3.91 -0.18 21.56
N SER A 541 -3.20 -0.63 20.55
CA SER A 541 -2.56 -1.95 20.51
C SER A 541 -1.11 -1.83 20.09
N MET A 542 -0.34 -2.90 20.26
CA MET A 542 1.02 -3.03 19.79
C MET A 542 1.16 -4.35 19.06
N VAL A 543 1.68 -4.27 17.85
CA VAL A 543 2.06 -5.44 17.04
C VAL A 543 3.52 -5.69 17.34
N VAL A 544 3.86 -6.90 17.75
CA VAL A 544 5.22 -7.31 18.09
C VAL A 544 5.59 -8.56 17.31
N GLU A 545 6.76 -8.54 16.70
CA GLU A 545 7.37 -9.72 16.10
C GLU A 545 8.41 -10.28 17.08
N LEU A 546 8.26 -11.55 17.43
CA LEU A 546 9.28 -12.31 18.15
C LEU A 546 9.83 -13.39 17.23
N VAL A 547 11.15 -13.47 17.11
CA VAL A 547 11.81 -14.40 16.19
C VAL A 547 12.97 -15.10 16.88
N GLN A 548 13.05 -16.42 16.69
CA GLN A 548 14.15 -17.27 17.08
C GLN A 548 14.76 -17.88 15.82
N THR A 549 16.04 -17.57 15.57
CA THR A 549 16.76 -18.03 14.38
C THR A 549 17.65 -19.21 14.72
N VAL A 550 17.50 -20.31 13.97
CA VAL A 550 18.33 -21.51 14.08
C VAL A 550 19.08 -21.72 12.76
N ARG A 551 20.37 -22.07 12.81
CA ARG A 551 21.15 -22.41 11.62
C ARG A 551 21.01 -23.90 11.32
N VAL A 552 20.47 -24.21 10.14
CA VAL A 552 20.20 -25.58 9.69
C VAL A 552 21.12 -25.92 8.53
N PRO A 553 21.78 -27.09 8.52
CA PRO A 553 22.59 -27.53 7.39
C PRO A 553 21.72 -27.85 6.16
N PHE A 554 22.24 -27.58 4.97
CA PHE A 554 21.56 -28.00 3.72
C PHE A 554 21.54 -29.52 3.51
N GLY A 555 22.42 -30.27 4.19
CA GLY A 555 22.49 -31.73 4.12
C GLY A 555 23.65 -32.25 3.25
N LEU A 556 23.66 -33.56 3.00
CA LEU A 556 24.79 -34.25 2.37
C LEU A 556 25.04 -33.75 0.94
N GLY A 557 26.23 -33.19 0.71
CA GLY A 557 26.73 -32.76 -0.61
C GLY A 557 26.56 -31.27 -0.92
N ILE A 558 25.82 -30.51 -0.11
CA ILE A 558 25.66 -29.05 -0.27
C ILE A 558 26.31 -28.35 0.93
N PRO A 559 27.43 -27.64 0.76
CA PRO A 559 28.09 -26.97 1.87
C PRO A 559 27.26 -25.79 2.39
N GLY A 560 27.41 -25.49 3.68
CA GLY A 560 26.82 -24.32 4.32
C GLY A 560 25.54 -24.59 5.10
N THR A 561 24.99 -23.52 5.67
CA THR A 561 23.75 -23.53 6.44
C THR A 561 22.81 -22.45 5.92
N PHE A 562 21.53 -22.58 6.25
CA PHE A 562 20.55 -21.54 6.06
C PHE A 562 19.91 -21.16 7.39
N PRO A 563 19.42 -19.92 7.53
CA PRO A 563 18.68 -19.52 8.71
C PRO A 563 17.23 -20.03 8.61
N LEU A 564 16.84 -20.89 9.55
CA LEU A 564 15.45 -21.25 9.79
C LEU A 564 14.89 -20.38 10.91
N ARG A 565 14.01 -19.45 10.54
CA ARG A 565 13.35 -18.55 11.48
C ARG A 565 12.05 -19.15 11.98
N ASN A 566 11.91 -19.24 13.29
CA ASN A 566 10.66 -19.54 13.98
C ASN A 566 10.18 -18.24 14.60
N GLY A 567 8.90 -17.93 14.50
CA GLY A 567 8.43 -16.66 15.03
C GLY A 567 6.97 -16.64 15.42
N VAL A 568 6.64 -15.62 16.21
CA VAL A 568 5.31 -15.35 16.71
C VAL A 568 5.02 -13.87 16.53
N THR A 569 3.87 -13.54 15.93
CA THR A 569 3.30 -12.20 16.00
C THR A 569 2.39 -12.11 17.22
N LEU A 570 2.61 -11.10 18.05
CA LEU A 570 1.75 -10.77 19.18
C LEU A 570 0.96 -9.50 18.87
N LEU A 571 -0.35 -9.54 19.12
CA LEU A 571 -1.14 -8.32 19.24
C LEU A 571 -1.42 -8.08 20.72
N ILE A 572 -0.82 -7.02 21.27
CA ILE A 572 -0.91 -6.66 22.68
C ILE A 572 -1.83 -5.44 22.79
N ALA A 573 -2.94 -5.54 23.52
CA ALA A 573 -3.82 -4.40 23.74
C ALA A 573 -3.58 -3.72 25.07
N GLN A 574 -3.67 -2.40 25.03
CA GLN A 574 -3.85 -1.57 26.21
C GLN A 574 -5.34 -1.45 26.49
N ASP A 575 -5.82 -2.18 27.50
CA ASP A 575 -7.21 -2.04 27.98
C ASP A 575 -7.40 -0.60 28.53
N PRO A 576 -8.62 -0.02 28.41
CA PRO A 576 -8.92 1.31 28.91
C PRO A 576 -8.70 1.41 30.43
N PRO A 577 -8.50 2.62 30.98
CA PRO A 577 -8.39 2.82 32.42
C PRO A 577 -9.61 2.26 33.16
N ASP A 578 -9.36 1.59 34.27
CA ASP A 578 -10.36 1.19 35.25
C ASP A 578 -10.20 2.08 36.48
N HIS A 579 -11.11 3.04 36.64
CA HIS A 579 -10.94 4.19 37.54
C HIS A 579 -9.58 4.88 37.30
N ASP A 580 -8.77 5.09 38.35
CA ASP A 580 -7.47 5.75 38.27
C ASP A 580 -6.31 4.80 37.90
N LYS A 581 -6.60 3.53 37.60
CA LYS A 581 -5.58 2.53 37.29
C LYS A 581 -5.68 2.09 35.84
N ARG A 582 -4.56 2.18 35.12
CA ARG A 582 -4.44 1.58 33.81
C ARG A 582 -4.02 0.11 33.97
N PRO A 583 -4.83 -0.87 33.54
CA PRO A 583 -4.48 -2.28 33.69
C PRO A 583 -3.25 -2.64 32.84
N GLU A 584 -2.54 -3.67 33.27
CA GLU A 584 -1.39 -4.18 32.52
C GLU A 584 -1.80 -4.61 31.09
N PRO A 585 -0.98 -4.26 30.08
CA PRO A 585 -1.19 -4.68 28.70
C PRO A 585 -1.36 -6.19 28.60
N ARG A 586 -2.32 -6.64 27.77
CA ARG A 586 -2.59 -8.07 27.56
C ARG A 586 -2.38 -8.49 26.13
N VAL A 587 -1.85 -9.69 25.96
CA VAL A 587 -1.82 -10.34 24.64
C VAL A 587 -3.24 -10.76 24.26
N ARG A 588 -3.67 -10.38 23.05
CA ARG A 588 -4.96 -10.71 22.45
C ARG A 588 -4.86 -11.89 21.48
N PHE A 589 -3.81 -11.89 20.68
CA PHE A 589 -3.54 -12.90 19.67
C PHE A 589 -2.07 -13.31 19.73
N VAL A 590 -1.84 -14.61 19.54
CA VAL A 590 -0.53 -15.22 19.35
C VAL A 590 -0.63 -15.91 17.99
N ILE A 591 0.15 -15.45 17.02
CA ILE A 591 0.09 -15.91 15.63
C ILE A 591 1.43 -16.59 15.31
N PRO A 592 1.51 -17.92 15.46
CA PRO A 592 2.77 -18.65 15.38
C PRO A 592 3.09 -19.12 13.95
N LYS A 593 4.37 -19.08 13.61
CA LYS A 593 4.99 -19.88 12.56
C LYS A 593 6.24 -20.53 13.13
N LEU A 594 6.03 -21.67 13.77
CA LEU A 594 7.02 -22.38 14.58
C LEU A 594 7.68 -23.52 13.80
N TYR A 595 8.67 -24.14 14.44
CA TYR A 595 9.38 -25.28 13.90
C TYR A 595 8.45 -26.47 13.67
N ARG A 596 8.56 -27.08 12.48
CA ARG A 596 8.03 -28.40 12.16
C ARG A 596 9.00 -29.09 11.20
N PRO A 597 9.24 -30.41 11.30
CA PRO A 597 10.13 -31.12 10.39
C PRO A 597 9.77 -30.91 8.91
N GLU A 598 8.47 -30.92 8.58
CA GLU A 598 7.97 -30.75 7.22
C GLU A 598 8.24 -29.33 6.70
N ARG A 599 8.18 -28.33 7.59
CA ARG A 599 8.51 -26.94 7.25
C ARG A 599 10.00 -26.78 6.98
N GLU A 600 10.86 -27.35 7.82
CA GLU A 600 12.31 -27.32 7.60
C GLU A 600 12.66 -27.90 6.24
N GLU A 601 12.10 -29.07 5.91
CA GLU A 601 12.30 -29.73 4.62
C GLU A 601 11.81 -28.86 3.45
N ARG A 602 10.61 -28.28 3.56
CA ARG A 602 10.06 -27.36 2.55
C ARG A 602 10.97 -26.17 2.29
N VAL A 603 11.41 -25.48 3.35
CA VAL A 603 12.29 -24.30 3.24
C VAL A 603 13.63 -24.68 2.63
N ARG A 604 14.22 -25.81 3.07
CA ARG A 604 15.47 -26.33 2.51
C ARG A 604 15.34 -26.60 1.01
N ASN A 605 14.30 -27.33 0.62
CA ASN A 605 14.05 -27.67 -0.79
C ASN A 605 13.83 -26.41 -1.63
N PHE A 606 13.12 -25.42 -1.11
CA PHE A 606 12.93 -24.13 -1.79
C PHE A 606 14.25 -23.37 -2.01
N TYR A 607 15.11 -23.27 -0.99
CA TYR A 607 16.41 -22.62 -1.13
C TYR A 607 17.36 -23.35 -2.08
N ILE A 608 17.30 -24.68 -2.12
CA ILE A 608 18.06 -25.47 -3.09
C ILE A 608 17.53 -25.23 -4.51
N ALA A 609 16.21 -25.37 -4.71
CA ALA A 609 15.58 -25.22 -6.03
C ALA A 609 15.72 -23.81 -6.60
N SER A 610 15.75 -22.79 -5.74
CA SER A 610 15.94 -21.39 -6.15
C SER A 610 17.40 -20.97 -6.28
N GLY A 611 18.37 -21.88 -6.14
CA GLY A 611 19.80 -21.61 -6.30
C GLY A 611 20.44 -20.79 -5.17
N ARG A 612 19.71 -20.53 -4.07
CA ARG A 612 20.20 -19.78 -2.91
C ARG A 612 21.19 -20.58 -2.05
N ALA A 613 21.22 -21.90 -2.21
CA ALA A 613 22.16 -22.76 -1.49
C ALA A 613 23.60 -22.63 -2.02
N THR A 614 23.79 -22.40 -3.32
CA THR A 614 25.10 -22.47 -4.01
C THR A 614 25.76 -21.12 -4.24
N THR A 615 25.06 -20.01 -3.98
CA THR A 615 25.61 -18.65 -4.10
C THR A 615 26.70 -18.45 -3.03
N GLN A 616 27.97 -18.28 -3.43
CA GLN A 616 29.07 -17.99 -2.51
C GLN A 616 28.86 -16.62 -1.85
N PRO A 617 29.10 -16.49 -0.53
CA PRO A 617 28.91 -15.21 0.15
C PRO A 617 29.92 -14.17 -0.36
N THR A 618 29.42 -13.11 -1.00
CA THR A 618 30.19 -11.94 -1.41
C THR A 618 30.13 -10.86 -0.32
N GLY A 619 30.64 -11.15 0.89
CA GLY A 619 30.76 -10.14 1.96
C GLY A 619 30.47 -10.61 3.38
N HIS A 620 30.44 -9.66 4.31
CA HIS A 620 30.31 -9.88 5.76
C HIS A 620 28.89 -10.22 6.27
N ASP A 621 27.88 -10.27 5.39
CA ASP A 621 26.47 -10.51 5.77
C ASP A 621 25.89 -11.71 4.98
N ASP A 622 26.10 -12.91 5.53
CA ASP A 622 25.75 -14.22 4.94
C ASP A 622 24.23 -14.39 4.67
N ASP A 623 23.38 -13.56 5.30
CA ASP A 623 21.92 -13.68 5.19
C ASP A 623 21.30 -12.90 4.02
N LYS A 624 22.02 -11.97 3.40
CA LYS A 624 21.48 -11.16 2.30
C LYS A 624 21.00 -12.01 1.11
N ARG A 625 21.68 -13.12 0.81
CA ARG A 625 21.30 -14.05 -0.28
C ARG A 625 19.94 -14.73 -0.07
N PHE A 626 19.42 -14.72 1.15
CA PHE A 626 18.10 -15.26 1.51
C PHE A 626 17.00 -14.21 1.48
N ARG A 627 17.25 -13.04 0.90
CA ARG A 627 16.23 -12.01 0.66
C ARG A 627 15.79 -12.03 -0.80
N LEU A 628 14.61 -11.47 -1.05
CA LEU A 628 14.15 -11.19 -2.41
C LEU A 628 14.97 -10.05 -3.01
N ASP A 629 15.21 -10.17 -4.30
CA ASP A 629 15.81 -9.13 -5.13
C ASP A 629 14.74 -8.74 -6.17
N PHE A 630 14.11 -7.59 -5.96
CA PHE A 630 13.05 -7.09 -6.84
C PHE A 630 13.56 -6.74 -8.23
N ALA A 631 14.83 -6.35 -8.37
CA ALA A 631 15.40 -6.09 -9.70
C ALA A 631 15.37 -7.37 -10.54
N LEU A 632 15.75 -8.50 -9.94
CA LEU A 632 15.69 -9.82 -10.60
C LEU A 632 14.25 -10.33 -10.75
N LEU A 633 13.39 -10.08 -9.74
CA LEU A 633 11.99 -10.49 -9.77
C LEU A 633 11.27 -9.86 -10.98
N HIS A 634 11.44 -8.56 -11.18
CA HIS A 634 10.77 -7.82 -12.27
C HIS A 634 11.52 -7.92 -13.61
N ALA A 635 12.81 -8.29 -13.62
CA ALA A 635 13.55 -8.54 -14.86
C ALA A 635 13.02 -9.75 -15.66
N GLY A 636 12.29 -10.66 -15.01
CA GLY A 636 11.67 -11.84 -15.64
C GLY A 636 10.30 -11.57 -16.29
N VAL A 637 9.76 -10.35 -16.14
CA VAL A 637 8.48 -9.91 -16.73
C VAL A 637 8.64 -9.53 -18.20
#